data_AF-A0A959SL90-F1
#
_entry.id   AF-A0A959SL90-F1
#
_cell.length_a   1.000
_cell.length_b   1.000
_cell.length_c   1.000
_cell.angle_alpha   90.00
_cell.angle_beta   90.00
_cell.angle_gamma   90.00
#
_symmetry.space_group_name_H-M   'P 1'
#
loop_
_entity.id
_entity.type
_entity.pdbx_description
1 polymer ?
#
loop_
_entity_poly.entity_id
_entity_poly.type
_entity_poly.pdbx_seq_one_letter_code
_entity_poly.pdbx_strand_id
1 'polypeptide(L)'
;MLRISLVSLALSGVTLLGAQDLDHRSCAAQTITQRHLAAQGLPTDLLHAMPQVPSGQRGGIHTIPVVVHVVWNTSAENVATSTIQAIIAEMNADYSASNTDLNGVRSAFTSSIGDVGFQFCLAQVDPTGAATTGITRTQTTATWFDPDTQTNAMKSSPLGKAPWDPNRYLNIWICDITSGASGGTITVGYAYLPTGGTVGSGIDGLVIDYDYGTELGSRTATHEIGHYFGLLHPFDEGGACVNADGFSDTPTTNQPTFSCSNTNLMRCGVLTQYENFMDYSNCSAMFTQQQADYMAGIATGVRNGLLANSACSGPQIGYCVPTSANGTADGDFIDGVQLGTINNTNSGSTGGPSYSDLTSTWSASLEQGGSHSLTITSGNYTPDEYAAWIDYDQDESFEASEKLGEFTNASVGESQNIQFTVPVGATLGNTVLRVRGVYHDTGEPSPTDPCFDYDYGETEDYRIVITAPLTGPCIPTSVNGTTDGDFINSVVLEDLQNINSGSEGGPSYTDFSGTYSTTLSRGSIHGILVQGGTYAPDSYAVWIDYDQDETFDPDEKLGEFATTTPGGSNTIPFTVPLNANLGSTTMRVRGVYIDSGEPGPVDPCFNYAYGETEDYGITIAPEMVGYCVPSSLNGTSDGDFINSVTMGNIANLNSGGVDGPSYSDLSMTHITNLLRGGEMSLEVQGGDYAPDAYAAWIDYDQDEVFEASEKLGEFVTSSGNETGIILFTVPESSLLGTTRMRVRGVYLNTNEPDPVDPCFSYGFGETEDYGVNIEINTGIGAMAGSTVSLYPNPTNGIVHLDLGSTGSVMVDVFDAQGRSILHDQQRTDHLTLDLAGAASGAYMIRVQREEVISTHRVDLIQMN
;
A
#
# COMPACT_ATOMS: atom_id res chain seq x y z
N MET A 1 32.13 -40.68 -62.86
CA MET A 1 31.14 -41.77 -62.65
C MET A 1 30.28 -41.39 -61.45
N LEU A 2 28.96 -41.41 -61.64
CA LEU A 2 27.82 -41.58 -60.69
C LEU A 2 28.15 -41.97 -59.22
N ARG A 3 27.38 -41.71 -58.14
CA ARG A 3 26.09 -41.03 -57.78
C ARG A 3 25.82 -41.39 -56.27
N ILE A 4 24.84 -40.74 -55.59
CA ILE A 4 24.08 -41.14 -54.35
C ILE A 4 24.77 -40.84 -52.99
N SER A 5 24.16 -40.32 -51.91
CA SER A 5 22.86 -39.68 -51.57
C SER A 5 22.95 -39.10 -50.13
N LEU A 6 22.02 -38.18 -49.80
CA LEU A 6 21.74 -37.60 -48.47
C LEU A 6 21.51 -38.65 -47.36
N VAL A 7 21.76 -38.26 -46.10
CA VAL A 7 20.75 -38.17 -45.01
C VAL A 7 21.27 -37.23 -43.91
N SER A 8 20.41 -36.28 -43.52
CA SER A 8 20.53 -35.34 -42.42
C SER A 8 20.17 -36.00 -41.09
N LEU A 9 20.88 -35.67 -40.00
CA LEU A 9 20.32 -35.64 -38.64
C LEU A 9 21.14 -34.64 -37.81
N ALA A 10 20.45 -33.62 -37.28
CA ALA A 10 21.01 -32.56 -36.46
C ALA A 10 21.38 -33.08 -35.06
N LEU A 11 22.54 -32.65 -34.54
CA LEU A 11 22.89 -32.79 -33.14
C LEU A 11 23.37 -31.42 -32.61
N SER A 12 22.48 -30.82 -31.84
CA SER A 12 22.62 -29.86 -30.75
C SER A 12 24.05 -29.40 -30.41
N GLY A 13 24.33 -28.13 -30.70
CA GLY A 13 25.34 -27.33 -30.03
C GLY A 13 24.63 -26.18 -29.32
N VAL A 14 24.24 -26.37 -28.06
CA VAL A 14 23.83 -25.27 -27.18
C VAL A 14 25.12 -24.56 -26.78
N THR A 15 25.38 -23.43 -27.43
CA THR A 15 26.28 -22.42 -26.90
C THR A 15 25.43 -21.57 -25.96
N LEU A 16 25.80 -21.52 -24.68
CA LEU A 16 25.31 -20.51 -23.74
C LEU A 16 25.69 -19.14 -24.33
N LEU A 17 24.75 -18.49 -25.00
CA LEU A 17 24.75 -17.06 -25.17
C LEU A 17 24.31 -16.49 -23.82
N GLY A 18 25.18 -15.72 -23.19
CA GLY A 18 24.83 -14.91 -22.03
C GLY A 18 23.61 -14.05 -22.35
N ALA A 19 22.78 -13.81 -21.34
CA ALA A 19 21.69 -12.86 -21.39
C ALA A 19 22.21 -11.55 -21.97
N GLN A 20 21.80 -11.24 -23.21
CA GLN A 20 21.89 -9.91 -23.75
C GLN A 20 20.59 -9.21 -23.35
N ASP A 21 20.74 -8.27 -22.43
CA ASP A 21 19.84 -7.15 -22.16
C ASP A 21 19.24 -6.62 -23.48
N LEU A 22 17.95 -6.86 -23.71
CA LEU A 22 17.25 -6.60 -24.97
C LEU A 22 15.86 -5.96 -24.75
N ASP A 23 15.70 -5.13 -23.71
CA ASP A 23 14.43 -4.43 -23.47
C ASP A 23 14.58 -2.90 -23.58
N HIS A 24 15.00 -2.41 -24.76
CA HIS A 24 14.87 -0.99 -25.05
C HIS A 24 13.40 -0.69 -25.37
N ARG A 25 12.70 -0.04 -24.44
CA ARG A 25 11.32 0.44 -24.64
C ARG A 25 11.34 1.78 -25.38
N SER A 26 10.35 2.01 -26.26
CA SER A 26 10.15 3.29 -26.97
C SER A 26 8.69 3.71 -26.99
N CYS A 27 8.49 5.00 -27.26
CA CYS A 27 7.25 5.65 -27.58
C CYS A 27 7.22 6.05 -29.07
N ALA A 28 6.02 6.10 -29.67
CA ALA A 28 5.82 6.56 -31.05
C ALA A 28 5.04 7.88 -31.19
N ALA A 29 4.77 8.60 -30.09
CA ALA A 29 3.87 9.78 -30.05
C ALA A 29 4.30 10.91 -31.01
N GLN A 30 5.57 11.29 -31.00
CA GLN A 30 6.10 12.34 -31.89
C GLN A 30 6.00 11.94 -33.36
N THR A 31 6.47 10.73 -33.71
CA THR A 31 6.44 10.21 -35.08
C THR A 31 5.00 10.08 -35.62
N ILE A 32 4.08 9.55 -34.81
CA ILE A 32 2.66 9.41 -35.19
C ILE A 32 2.01 10.77 -35.39
N THR A 33 2.29 11.75 -34.51
CA THR A 33 1.74 13.10 -34.66
C THR A 33 2.30 13.82 -35.88
N GLN A 34 3.60 13.67 -36.17
CA GLN A 34 4.22 14.17 -37.40
C GLN A 34 3.58 13.57 -38.64
N ARG A 35 3.30 12.25 -38.65
CA ARG A 35 2.63 11.57 -39.77
C ARG A 35 1.21 12.12 -39.97
N HIS A 36 0.49 12.37 -38.89
CA HIS A 36 -0.85 12.99 -38.91
C HIS A 36 -0.83 14.41 -39.48
N LEU A 37 0.15 15.23 -39.07
CA LEU A 37 0.36 16.58 -39.62
C LEU A 37 0.71 16.53 -41.11
N ALA A 38 1.64 15.64 -41.50
CA ALA A 38 2.06 15.46 -42.88
C ALA A 38 0.89 15.02 -43.78
N ALA A 39 0.03 14.11 -43.30
CA ALA A 39 -1.16 13.66 -44.02
C ALA A 39 -2.17 14.80 -44.28
N GLN A 40 -2.16 15.84 -43.44
CA GLN A 40 -2.96 17.05 -43.61
C GLN A 40 -2.23 18.18 -44.38
N GLY A 41 -0.95 17.99 -44.73
CA GLY A 41 -0.12 19.03 -45.33
C GLY A 41 0.28 20.15 -44.37
N LEU A 42 0.28 19.89 -43.06
CA LEU A 42 0.70 20.82 -42.01
C LEU A 42 2.22 20.68 -41.71
N PRO A 43 2.87 21.72 -41.14
CA PRO A 43 4.26 21.61 -40.71
C PRO A 43 4.45 20.50 -39.66
N THR A 44 5.50 19.70 -39.81
CA THR A 44 5.82 18.56 -38.91
C THR A 44 6.82 18.92 -37.81
N ASP A 45 7.22 20.19 -37.73
CA ASP A 45 8.03 20.70 -36.63
C ASP A 45 7.15 20.86 -35.38
N LEU A 46 7.18 19.85 -34.51
CA LEU A 46 6.30 19.76 -33.36
C LEU A 46 6.52 20.90 -32.37
N LEU A 47 7.76 21.31 -32.13
CA LEU A 47 8.09 22.38 -31.18
C LEU A 47 7.38 23.69 -31.54
N HIS A 48 7.31 24.02 -32.83
CA HIS A 48 6.60 25.20 -33.32
C HIS A 48 5.10 24.98 -33.57
N ALA A 49 4.67 23.73 -33.77
CA ALA A 49 3.26 23.37 -33.97
C ALA A 49 2.47 23.24 -32.66
N MET A 50 3.16 23.11 -31.51
CA MET A 50 2.54 22.99 -30.21
C MET A 50 1.81 24.29 -29.78
N PRO A 51 0.65 24.18 -29.10
CA PRO A 51 -0.10 25.33 -28.64
C PRO A 51 0.73 26.25 -27.73
N GLN A 52 0.72 27.53 -28.03
CA GLN A 52 1.31 28.53 -27.14
C GLN A 52 0.29 28.86 -26.04
N VAL A 53 0.50 28.28 -24.86
CA VAL A 53 -0.31 28.54 -23.67
C VAL A 53 0.41 29.51 -22.74
N PRO A 54 -0.27 30.50 -22.13
CA PRO A 54 0.33 31.29 -21.08
C PRO A 54 0.84 30.36 -19.97
N SER A 55 2.03 30.62 -19.43
CA SER A 55 2.48 29.98 -18.18
C SER A 55 1.51 30.38 -17.07
N GLY A 56 0.51 29.53 -16.83
CA GLY A 56 -0.53 29.76 -15.83
C GLY A 56 0.04 29.54 -14.43
N GLN A 57 -0.44 30.32 -13.45
CA GLN A 57 -0.16 30.00 -12.05
C GLN A 57 -0.86 28.68 -11.67
N ARG A 58 -0.14 27.81 -10.97
CA ARG A 58 -0.66 26.59 -10.33
C ARG A 58 -2.00 26.87 -9.65
N GLY A 59 -3.07 26.25 -10.16
CA GLY A 59 -4.46 26.55 -9.83
C GLY A 59 -5.11 25.60 -8.82
N GLY A 60 -4.32 24.84 -8.06
CA GLY A 60 -4.83 23.74 -7.23
C GLY A 60 -4.90 22.42 -8.00
N ILE A 61 -5.59 21.43 -7.44
CA ILE A 61 -5.74 20.09 -8.02
C ILE A 61 -6.65 20.14 -9.25
N HIS A 62 -6.18 19.62 -10.37
CA HIS A 62 -6.92 19.43 -11.62
C HIS A 62 -7.35 17.98 -11.76
N THR A 63 -8.62 17.70 -11.49
CA THR A 63 -9.18 16.36 -11.64
C THR A 63 -9.50 16.06 -13.11
N ILE A 64 -8.96 14.97 -13.65
CA ILE A 64 -9.10 14.52 -15.03
C ILE A 64 -9.84 13.18 -15.04
N PRO A 65 -11.05 13.11 -15.64
CA PRO A 65 -11.76 11.86 -15.83
C PRO A 65 -11.11 10.98 -16.89
N VAL A 66 -10.89 9.72 -16.53
CA VAL A 66 -10.26 8.71 -17.37
C VAL A 66 -11.27 7.63 -17.69
N VAL A 67 -11.31 7.19 -18.96
CA VAL A 67 -11.94 5.94 -19.36
C VAL A 67 -10.89 5.01 -19.95
N VAL A 68 -10.87 3.76 -19.48
CA VAL A 68 -9.96 2.72 -19.97
C VAL A 68 -10.72 1.72 -20.83
N HIS A 69 -10.32 1.61 -22.09
CA HIS A 69 -10.84 0.68 -23.07
C HIS A 69 -9.88 -0.50 -23.23
N VAL A 70 -10.17 -1.61 -22.56
CA VAL A 70 -9.44 -2.87 -22.74
C VAL A 70 -9.95 -3.55 -24.01
N VAL A 71 -9.12 -3.63 -25.04
CA VAL A 71 -9.43 -4.30 -26.32
C VAL A 71 -8.58 -5.56 -26.41
N TRP A 72 -9.21 -6.73 -26.29
CA TRP A 72 -8.51 -7.99 -26.00
C TRP A 72 -8.89 -9.12 -26.97
N ASN A 73 -7.90 -9.91 -27.40
CA ASN A 73 -8.09 -11.13 -28.20
C ASN A 73 -7.99 -12.38 -27.34
N THR A 74 -6.94 -12.47 -26.51
CA THR A 74 -6.70 -13.56 -25.57
C THR A 74 -7.06 -13.18 -24.12
N SER A 75 -7.20 -14.16 -23.24
CA SER A 75 -7.50 -13.90 -21.82
C SER A 75 -6.42 -13.09 -21.10
N ALA A 76 -5.15 -13.20 -21.53
CA ALA A 76 -4.04 -12.43 -20.98
C ALA A 76 -4.16 -10.93 -21.30
N GLU A 77 -4.65 -10.59 -22.49
CA GLU A 77 -4.90 -9.20 -22.91
C GLU A 77 -6.09 -8.56 -22.18
N ASN A 78 -6.96 -9.35 -21.55
CA ASN A 78 -8.10 -8.84 -20.78
C ASN A 78 -7.67 -8.38 -19.37
N VAL A 79 -6.77 -7.40 -19.33
CA VAL A 79 -6.06 -6.89 -18.13
C VAL A 79 -6.99 -6.69 -16.93
N ALA A 80 -6.60 -7.19 -15.75
CA ALA A 80 -7.41 -7.13 -14.55
C ALA A 80 -7.74 -5.69 -14.11
N THR A 81 -8.92 -5.50 -13.49
CA THR A 81 -9.34 -4.20 -12.97
C THR A 81 -8.37 -3.66 -11.92
N SER A 82 -7.82 -4.54 -11.07
CA SER A 82 -6.82 -4.17 -10.05
C SER A 82 -5.54 -3.59 -10.66
N THR A 83 -5.05 -4.15 -11.78
CA THR A 83 -3.91 -3.61 -12.53
C THR A 83 -4.22 -2.21 -13.05
N ILE A 84 -5.41 -1.99 -13.62
CA ILE A 84 -5.83 -0.67 -14.10
C ILE A 84 -5.88 0.33 -12.94
N GLN A 85 -6.47 -0.04 -11.80
CA GLN A 85 -6.53 0.79 -10.61
C GLN A 85 -5.13 1.14 -10.07
N ALA A 86 -4.20 0.19 -10.06
CA ALA A 86 -2.83 0.44 -9.65
C ALA A 86 -2.10 1.42 -10.58
N ILE A 87 -2.33 1.35 -11.91
CA ILE A 87 -1.81 2.34 -12.86
C ILE A 87 -2.41 3.73 -12.58
N ILE A 88 -3.72 3.83 -12.28
CA ILE A 88 -4.34 5.12 -11.88
C ILE A 88 -3.68 5.68 -10.61
N ALA A 89 -3.42 4.85 -9.61
CA ALA A 89 -2.76 5.27 -8.37
C ALA A 89 -1.31 5.74 -8.62
N GLU A 90 -0.56 5.02 -9.45
CA GLU A 90 0.79 5.37 -9.87
C GLU A 90 0.83 6.73 -10.59
N MET A 91 -0.05 6.94 -11.57
CA MET A 91 -0.17 8.23 -12.26
C MET A 91 -0.51 9.38 -11.29
N ASN A 92 -1.38 9.13 -10.31
CA ASN A 92 -1.69 10.15 -9.30
C ASN A 92 -0.47 10.53 -8.46
N ALA A 93 0.38 9.55 -8.10
CA ALA A 93 1.60 9.81 -7.36
C ALA A 93 2.61 10.61 -8.20
N ASP A 94 2.82 10.21 -9.47
CA ASP A 94 3.77 10.86 -10.37
C ASP A 94 3.39 12.31 -10.69
N TYR A 95 2.11 12.56 -11.00
CA TYR A 95 1.64 13.90 -11.40
C TYR A 95 1.42 14.86 -10.23
N SER A 96 1.39 14.36 -9.00
CA SER A 96 1.38 15.18 -7.78
C SER A 96 2.76 15.31 -7.12
N ALA A 97 3.79 14.72 -7.74
CA ALA A 97 5.14 14.58 -7.17
C ALA A 97 5.13 14.02 -5.73
N SER A 98 4.29 13.01 -5.50
CA SER A 98 4.20 12.27 -4.22
C SER A 98 4.75 10.85 -4.31
N ASN A 99 5.30 10.46 -5.46
CA ASN A 99 5.95 9.18 -5.70
C ASN A 99 7.24 9.04 -4.86
N THR A 100 7.44 7.87 -4.23
CA THR A 100 8.49 7.65 -3.21
C THR A 100 9.90 7.59 -3.78
N ASP A 101 10.03 7.25 -5.06
CA ASP A 101 11.27 7.23 -5.84
C ASP A 101 11.83 8.62 -6.15
N LEU A 102 11.10 9.71 -5.85
CA LEU A 102 11.65 11.07 -5.84
C LEU A 102 12.86 11.22 -4.92
N ASN A 103 12.93 10.42 -3.84
CA ASN A 103 14.08 10.40 -2.93
C ASN A 103 15.38 9.93 -3.63
N GLY A 104 15.26 9.21 -4.76
CA GLY A 104 16.37 8.78 -5.59
C GLY A 104 16.85 9.82 -6.62
N VAL A 105 16.13 10.93 -6.79
CA VAL A 105 16.51 11.98 -7.75
C VAL A 105 17.84 12.62 -7.32
N ARG A 106 18.80 12.67 -8.24
CA ARG A 106 20.12 13.27 -7.96
C ARG A 106 19.98 14.74 -7.55
N SER A 107 20.77 15.14 -6.56
CA SER A 107 20.75 16.49 -5.96
C SER A 107 20.93 17.64 -6.96
N ALA A 108 21.52 17.38 -8.13
CA ALA A 108 21.63 18.36 -9.21
C ALA A 108 20.27 18.74 -9.85
N PHE A 109 19.24 17.90 -9.70
CA PHE A 109 17.94 18.05 -10.36
C PHE A 109 16.79 18.26 -9.37
N THR A 110 17.00 18.10 -8.06
CA THR A 110 15.94 18.23 -7.04
C THR A 110 15.28 19.60 -7.07
N SER A 111 16.03 20.68 -7.36
CA SER A 111 15.46 22.03 -7.47
C SER A 111 14.58 22.25 -8.70
N SER A 112 14.59 21.32 -9.65
CA SER A 112 13.78 21.39 -10.88
C SER A 112 12.51 20.56 -10.80
N ILE A 113 12.30 19.75 -9.75
CA ILE A 113 11.12 18.89 -9.59
C ILE A 113 9.84 19.73 -9.64
N GLY A 114 8.96 19.37 -10.57
CA GLY A 114 7.66 19.98 -10.77
C GLY A 114 6.54 19.06 -10.28
N ASP A 115 5.62 19.63 -9.51
CA ASP A 115 4.31 19.03 -9.22
C ASP A 115 3.31 19.62 -10.22
N VAL A 116 2.69 18.74 -11.01
CA VAL A 116 1.76 19.10 -12.08
C VAL A 116 0.38 19.43 -11.51
N GLY A 117 0.05 18.88 -10.34
CA GLY A 117 -1.24 19.05 -9.67
C GLY A 117 -2.39 18.33 -10.36
N PHE A 118 -2.12 17.28 -11.16
CA PHE A 118 -3.19 16.49 -11.78
C PHE A 118 -3.63 15.34 -10.86
N GLN A 119 -4.94 15.11 -10.84
CA GLN A 119 -5.56 13.95 -10.20
C GLN A 119 -6.38 13.20 -11.26
N PHE A 120 -6.05 11.96 -11.53
CA PHE A 120 -6.80 11.08 -12.41
C PHE A 120 -7.83 10.28 -11.60
N CYS A 121 -9.05 10.25 -12.10
CA CYS A 121 -10.09 9.36 -11.61
C CYS A 121 -10.54 8.44 -12.75
N LEU A 122 -10.92 7.19 -12.44
CA LEU A 122 -11.78 6.46 -13.38
C LEU A 122 -13.15 7.14 -13.40
N ALA A 123 -13.65 7.43 -14.60
CA ALA A 123 -14.94 8.07 -14.77
C ALA A 123 -16.04 7.27 -14.07
N GLN A 124 -16.86 7.95 -13.29
CA GLN A 124 -18.01 7.40 -12.57
C GLN A 124 -19.33 7.66 -13.33
N VAL A 125 -19.32 8.57 -14.30
CA VAL A 125 -20.47 8.87 -15.17
C VAL A 125 -20.07 8.71 -16.63
N ASP A 126 -20.81 7.87 -17.37
CA ASP A 126 -20.58 7.60 -18.79
C ASP A 126 -21.11 8.74 -19.70
N PRO A 127 -20.87 8.69 -21.02
CA PRO A 127 -21.32 9.75 -21.94
C PRO A 127 -22.84 9.90 -22.03
N THR A 128 -23.61 8.89 -21.63
CA THR A 128 -25.07 8.93 -21.58
C THR A 128 -25.62 9.50 -20.28
N GLY A 129 -24.76 9.66 -19.27
CA GLY A 129 -25.12 10.13 -17.93
C GLY A 129 -25.35 9.00 -16.92
N ALA A 130 -25.12 7.74 -17.30
CA ALA A 130 -25.29 6.59 -16.41
C ALA A 130 -24.04 6.34 -15.55
N ALA A 131 -24.23 5.72 -14.38
CA ALA A 131 -23.13 5.25 -13.55
C ALA A 131 -22.22 4.25 -14.30
N THR A 132 -20.92 4.30 -14.05
CA THR A 132 -19.95 3.44 -14.71
C THR A 132 -18.69 3.26 -13.87
N THR A 133 -17.97 2.16 -14.12
CA THR A 133 -16.65 1.89 -13.51
C THR A 133 -15.51 2.64 -14.21
N GLY A 134 -15.80 3.33 -15.31
CA GLY A 134 -14.79 3.97 -16.16
C GLY A 134 -13.95 2.97 -16.96
N ILE A 135 -14.31 1.68 -16.95
CA ILE A 135 -13.61 0.62 -17.66
C ILE A 135 -14.58 -0.07 -18.63
N THR A 136 -14.17 -0.16 -19.90
CA THR A 136 -14.90 -0.93 -20.90
C THR A 136 -14.02 -2.07 -21.40
N ARG A 137 -14.61 -3.24 -21.66
CA ARG A 137 -13.90 -4.42 -22.17
C ARG A 137 -14.51 -4.86 -23.49
N THR A 138 -13.71 -4.89 -24.56
CA THR A 138 -14.15 -5.20 -25.92
C THR A 138 -13.31 -6.34 -26.48
N GLN A 139 -13.94 -7.50 -26.67
CA GLN A 139 -13.26 -8.62 -27.31
C GLN A 139 -13.08 -8.35 -28.81
N THR A 140 -11.90 -8.62 -29.35
CA THR A 140 -11.56 -8.41 -30.76
C THR A 140 -11.04 -9.69 -31.43
N THR A 141 -11.11 -9.74 -32.76
CA THR A 141 -10.48 -10.79 -33.57
C THR A 141 -9.09 -10.41 -34.08
N ALA A 142 -8.68 -9.15 -33.89
CA ALA A 142 -7.32 -8.72 -34.22
C ALA A 142 -6.35 -9.35 -33.23
N THR A 143 -5.30 -10.00 -33.71
CA THR A 143 -4.30 -10.64 -32.83
C THR A 143 -3.23 -9.66 -32.34
N TRP A 144 -3.09 -8.50 -32.99
CA TRP A 144 -2.28 -7.36 -32.57
C TRP A 144 -2.61 -6.15 -33.46
N PHE A 145 -2.20 -4.95 -33.07
CA PHE A 145 -2.32 -3.72 -33.85
C PHE A 145 -0.96 -3.09 -34.13
N ASP A 146 -0.59 -2.99 -35.40
CA ASP A 146 0.64 -2.31 -35.82
C ASP A 146 0.58 -0.79 -35.54
N PRO A 147 1.46 -0.23 -34.68
CA PRO A 147 1.49 1.21 -34.40
C PRO A 147 1.74 2.08 -35.64
N ASP A 148 2.39 1.55 -36.68
CA ASP A 148 2.70 2.28 -37.90
C ASP A 148 1.57 2.24 -38.93
N THR A 149 0.95 1.08 -39.10
CA THR A 149 -0.03 0.86 -40.19
C THR A 149 -1.48 0.76 -39.70
N GLN A 150 -1.70 0.50 -38.42
CA GLN A 150 -3.01 0.28 -37.79
C GLN A 150 -3.22 1.14 -36.53
N THR A 151 -2.54 2.29 -36.43
CA THR A 151 -2.47 3.21 -35.28
C THR A 151 -3.81 3.58 -34.61
N ASN A 152 -4.93 3.50 -35.32
CA ASN A 152 -6.25 3.86 -34.78
C ASN A 152 -7.30 2.76 -34.92
N ALA A 153 -6.91 1.55 -35.33
CA ALA A 153 -7.85 0.46 -35.59
C ALA A 153 -8.61 0.01 -34.32
N MET A 154 -7.96 0.04 -33.16
CA MET A 154 -8.57 -0.24 -31.85
C MET A 154 -9.56 0.83 -31.38
N LYS A 155 -9.50 2.05 -31.94
CA LYS A 155 -10.35 3.18 -31.55
C LYS A 155 -11.71 3.19 -32.24
N SER A 156 -12.11 2.09 -32.88
CA SER A 156 -13.40 2.00 -33.58
C SER A 156 -13.90 0.57 -33.75
N SER A 157 -15.22 0.41 -33.85
CA SER A 157 -15.86 -0.84 -34.26
C SER A 157 -15.53 -1.15 -35.73
N PRO A 158 -15.31 -2.42 -36.14
CA PRO A 158 -15.53 -3.65 -35.36
C PRO A 158 -14.32 -4.16 -34.58
N LEU A 159 -13.15 -3.53 -34.72
CA LEU A 159 -11.90 -4.08 -34.15
C LEU A 159 -11.63 -3.64 -32.71
N GLY A 160 -12.30 -2.60 -32.21
CA GLY A 160 -12.21 -2.18 -30.83
C GLY A 160 -13.34 -1.25 -30.43
N LYS A 161 -13.03 -0.22 -29.63
CA LYS A 161 -14.01 0.64 -28.96
C LYS A 161 -13.83 2.09 -29.39
N ALA A 162 -14.92 2.71 -29.86
CA ALA A 162 -14.96 4.14 -30.13
C ALA A 162 -14.74 4.95 -28.83
N PRO A 163 -14.05 6.10 -28.89
CA PRO A 163 -13.81 6.92 -27.72
C PRO A 163 -15.13 7.42 -27.11
N TRP A 164 -15.13 7.59 -25.79
CA TRP A 164 -16.03 8.53 -25.13
C TRP A 164 -15.63 9.96 -25.49
N ASP A 165 -16.55 10.93 -25.37
CA ASP A 165 -16.32 12.32 -25.81
C ASP A 165 -14.94 12.84 -25.35
N PRO A 166 -13.96 13.00 -26.26
CA PRO A 166 -12.59 13.31 -25.86
C PRO A 166 -12.43 14.71 -25.29
N ASN A 167 -13.46 15.56 -25.38
CA ASN A 167 -13.49 16.84 -24.66
C ASN A 167 -13.83 16.67 -23.19
N ARG A 168 -14.37 15.52 -22.76
CA ARG A 168 -14.80 15.25 -21.39
C ARG A 168 -13.98 14.16 -20.70
N TYR A 169 -13.42 13.22 -21.48
CA TYR A 169 -12.70 12.06 -20.95
C TYR A 169 -11.32 11.93 -21.58
N LEU A 170 -10.31 11.66 -20.76
CA LEU A 170 -9.05 11.09 -21.21
C LEU A 170 -9.30 9.62 -21.58
N ASN A 171 -9.23 9.31 -22.88
CA ASN A 171 -9.44 7.97 -23.38
C ASN A 171 -8.10 7.21 -23.44
N ILE A 172 -8.05 6.05 -22.78
CA ILE A 172 -6.88 5.15 -22.77
C ILE A 172 -7.30 3.83 -23.37
N TRP A 173 -6.62 3.35 -24.42
CA TRP A 173 -6.81 2.00 -24.94
C TRP A 173 -5.66 1.10 -24.49
N ILE A 174 -6.00 -0.07 -23.95
CA ILE A 174 -5.05 -1.13 -23.64
C ILE A 174 -5.30 -2.28 -24.60
N CYS A 175 -4.29 -2.65 -25.39
CA CYS A 175 -4.37 -3.74 -26.37
C CYS A 175 -2.97 -4.27 -26.71
N ASP A 176 -2.90 -5.35 -27.50
CA ASP A 176 -1.65 -5.83 -28.05
C ASP A 176 -1.17 -4.95 -29.22
N ILE A 177 -0.03 -4.27 -29.02
CA ILE A 177 0.65 -3.48 -30.06
C ILE A 177 2.09 -3.95 -30.32
N THR A 178 2.57 -4.97 -29.60
CA THR A 178 3.97 -5.42 -29.62
C THR A 178 4.18 -6.84 -30.15
N SER A 179 3.18 -7.74 -30.11
CA SER A 179 3.38 -9.16 -30.49
C SER A 179 3.77 -9.40 -31.95
N GLY A 180 3.59 -8.40 -32.82
CA GLY A 180 4.06 -8.43 -34.20
C GLY A 180 5.48 -7.91 -34.43
N ALA A 181 6.11 -7.33 -33.39
CA ALA A 181 7.45 -6.74 -33.49
C ALA A 181 8.53 -7.83 -33.56
N SER A 182 9.53 -7.66 -34.41
CA SER A 182 10.66 -8.59 -34.52
C SER A 182 12.00 -7.86 -34.47
N GLY A 183 12.63 -7.90 -33.30
CA GLY A 183 13.99 -7.41 -33.03
C GLY A 183 14.13 -5.88 -32.92
N GLY A 184 14.86 -5.42 -31.90
CA GLY A 184 15.15 -4.00 -31.65
C GLY A 184 14.29 -3.37 -30.56
N THR A 185 14.24 -2.04 -30.52
CA THR A 185 13.43 -1.24 -29.60
C THR A 185 11.94 -1.40 -29.92
N ILE A 186 11.11 -1.69 -28.93
CA ILE A 186 9.66 -1.95 -29.10
C ILE A 186 8.82 -0.74 -28.71
N THR A 187 7.72 -0.46 -29.43
CA THR A 187 6.78 0.61 -29.07
C THR A 187 5.82 0.10 -28.01
N VAL A 188 5.96 0.57 -26.77
CA VAL A 188 5.13 0.14 -25.62
C VAL A 188 3.92 1.04 -25.39
N GLY A 189 3.92 2.23 -25.99
CA GLY A 189 2.83 3.18 -25.93
C GLY A 189 2.94 4.29 -26.99
N TYR A 190 1.84 5.00 -27.19
CA TYR A 190 1.83 6.26 -27.94
C TYR A 190 0.60 7.12 -27.60
N ALA A 191 0.78 8.44 -27.69
CA ALA A 191 -0.30 9.43 -27.64
C ALA A 191 -0.27 10.37 -28.86
N TYR A 192 -1.41 11.00 -29.14
CA TYR A 192 -1.43 12.16 -30.06
C TYR A 192 -1.19 13.45 -29.29
N LEU A 193 -0.20 14.23 -29.72
CA LEU A 193 0.08 15.55 -29.13
C LEU A 193 -1.04 16.56 -29.51
N PRO A 194 -1.27 17.62 -28.71
CA PRO A 194 -2.40 18.55 -28.87
C PRO A 194 -2.20 19.55 -30.03
N THR A 195 -1.95 19.07 -31.25
CA THR A 195 -1.79 19.88 -32.47
C THR A 195 -2.43 19.20 -33.68
N GLY A 196 -2.58 19.92 -34.79
CA GLY A 196 -3.11 19.32 -36.03
C GLY A 196 -4.56 18.81 -35.91
N GLY A 197 -5.36 19.42 -35.05
CA GLY A 197 -6.76 19.06 -34.84
C GLY A 197 -6.99 17.75 -34.10
N THR A 198 -6.01 17.25 -33.35
CA THR A 198 -6.13 16.04 -32.53
C THR A 198 -7.06 16.23 -31.34
N VAL A 199 -6.97 17.35 -30.64
CA VAL A 199 -7.77 17.65 -29.44
C VAL A 199 -9.26 17.55 -29.74
N GLY A 200 -9.98 16.71 -28.98
CA GLY A 200 -11.42 16.50 -29.14
C GLY A 200 -11.82 15.61 -30.33
N SER A 201 -10.86 15.12 -31.11
CA SER A 201 -11.12 14.24 -32.27
C SER A 201 -11.23 12.77 -31.86
N GLY A 202 -11.80 11.93 -32.73
CA GLY A 202 -11.96 10.49 -32.47
C GLY A 202 -10.67 9.67 -32.35
N ILE A 203 -9.50 10.31 -32.48
CA ILE A 203 -8.18 9.69 -32.28
C ILE A 203 -7.46 10.21 -31.03
N ASP A 204 -8.02 11.19 -30.34
CA ASP A 204 -7.44 11.82 -29.15
C ASP A 204 -7.37 10.84 -27.96
N GLY A 205 -6.29 10.89 -27.19
CA GLY A 205 -5.97 9.94 -26.12
C GLY A 205 -4.69 9.16 -26.37
N LEU A 206 -4.49 8.09 -25.61
CA LEU A 206 -3.29 7.25 -25.66
C LEU A 206 -3.60 5.77 -25.81
N VAL A 207 -2.65 5.03 -26.36
CA VAL A 207 -2.67 3.57 -26.50
C VAL A 207 -1.47 3.01 -25.76
N ILE A 208 -1.71 1.96 -24.97
CA ILE A 208 -0.71 1.29 -24.15
C ILE A 208 -0.72 -0.21 -24.49
N ASP A 209 0.46 -0.81 -24.58
CA ASP A 209 0.61 -2.25 -24.73
C ASP A 209 0.19 -3.00 -23.46
N TYR A 210 -0.59 -4.07 -23.60
CA TYR A 210 -1.08 -4.82 -22.44
C TYR A 210 0.02 -5.53 -21.64
N ASP A 211 1.10 -5.97 -22.27
CA ASP A 211 2.15 -6.81 -21.67
C ASP A 211 3.30 -5.94 -21.14
N TYR A 212 3.77 -5.00 -21.96
CA TYR A 212 4.93 -4.14 -21.62
C TYR A 212 4.55 -2.77 -21.07
N GLY A 213 3.30 -2.33 -21.25
CA GLY A 213 2.85 -1.00 -20.88
C GLY A 213 2.03 -0.94 -19.58
N THR A 214 1.60 -2.09 -19.04
CA THR A 214 0.79 -2.18 -17.81
C THR A 214 1.58 -2.61 -16.57
N GLU A 215 2.87 -2.88 -16.72
CA GLU A 215 3.79 -3.17 -15.63
C GLU A 215 3.98 -1.93 -14.74
N LEU A 216 3.68 -2.06 -13.44
CA LEU A 216 3.91 -1.00 -12.46
C LEU A 216 5.41 -0.68 -12.38
N GLY A 217 5.75 0.60 -12.24
CA GLY A 217 7.14 1.04 -12.32
C GLY A 217 7.65 1.29 -13.74
N SER A 218 6.97 0.79 -14.78
CA SER A 218 7.37 1.07 -16.19
C SER A 218 7.07 2.50 -16.61
N ARG A 219 6.16 3.20 -15.91
CA ARG A 219 5.77 4.60 -16.13
C ARG A 219 5.31 4.90 -17.57
N THR A 220 4.88 3.89 -18.32
CA THR A 220 4.44 4.05 -19.72
C THR A 220 3.24 4.98 -19.83
N ALA A 221 2.21 4.79 -18.99
CA ALA A 221 1.05 5.68 -18.96
C ALA A 221 1.44 7.13 -18.60
N THR A 222 2.31 7.29 -17.60
CA THR A 222 2.83 8.60 -17.16
C THR A 222 3.54 9.33 -18.31
N HIS A 223 4.40 8.64 -19.05
CA HIS A 223 5.10 9.17 -20.23
C HIS A 223 4.13 9.59 -21.34
N GLU A 224 3.21 8.71 -21.72
CA GLU A 224 2.26 8.98 -22.81
C GLU A 224 1.27 10.10 -22.48
N ILE A 225 0.87 10.23 -21.22
CA ILE A 225 0.03 11.36 -20.78
C ILE A 225 0.81 12.68 -20.84
N GLY A 226 2.13 12.66 -20.62
CA GLY A 226 2.99 13.83 -20.84
C GLY A 226 2.90 14.32 -22.28
N HIS A 227 2.97 13.42 -23.26
CA HIS A 227 2.73 13.74 -24.67
C HIS A 227 1.30 14.22 -24.94
N TYR A 228 0.29 13.59 -24.34
CA TYR A 228 -1.11 14.01 -24.45
C TYR A 228 -1.32 15.47 -24.00
N PHE A 229 -0.58 15.90 -22.97
CA PHE A 229 -0.51 17.29 -22.48
C PHE A 229 0.61 18.12 -23.12
N GLY A 230 1.20 17.64 -24.21
CA GLY A 230 2.02 18.42 -25.14
C GLY A 230 3.52 18.45 -24.85
N LEU A 231 4.02 17.63 -23.92
CA LEU A 231 5.46 17.47 -23.74
C LEU A 231 6.07 16.74 -24.95
N LEU A 232 7.31 17.10 -25.27
CA LEU A 232 8.16 16.39 -26.24
C LEU A 232 9.22 15.60 -25.47
N HIS A 233 9.88 14.65 -26.13
CA HIS A 233 11.07 14.03 -25.57
C HIS A 233 12.17 15.07 -25.32
N PRO A 234 12.93 14.98 -24.22
CA PRO A 234 13.98 15.93 -23.85
C PRO A 234 15.26 15.76 -24.69
N PHE A 235 15.26 14.78 -25.61
CA PHE A 235 16.33 14.50 -26.54
C PHE A 235 15.92 14.82 -27.98
N ASP A 236 16.89 15.26 -28.79
CA ASP A 236 16.69 15.37 -30.23
C ASP A 236 16.75 13.99 -30.90
N GLU A 237 15.65 13.55 -31.51
CA GLU A 237 15.60 12.29 -32.28
C GLU A 237 16.60 12.26 -33.46
N GLY A 238 17.01 13.43 -33.95
CA GLY A 238 17.97 13.59 -35.04
C GLY A 238 19.45 13.50 -34.64
N GLY A 239 19.77 13.36 -33.35
CA GLY A 239 21.15 13.27 -32.87
C GLY A 239 21.84 14.60 -32.61
N ALA A 240 21.15 15.73 -32.72
CA ALA A 240 21.71 17.07 -32.54
C ALA A 240 21.67 17.52 -31.07
N CYS A 241 22.63 18.37 -30.68
CA CYS A 241 22.65 19.00 -29.36
C CYS A 241 21.87 20.31 -29.38
N VAL A 242 20.54 20.22 -29.44
CA VAL A 242 19.62 21.36 -29.47
C VAL A 242 18.55 21.20 -28.39
N ASN A 243 17.97 22.31 -27.96
CA ASN A 243 16.79 22.25 -27.10
C ASN A 243 15.60 21.70 -27.90
N ALA A 244 15.34 20.41 -27.73
CA ALA A 244 14.35 19.65 -28.51
C ALA A 244 12.93 19.77 -27.96
N ASP A 245 12.78 19.96 -26.64
CA ASP A 245 11.49 20.01 -25.95
C ASP A 245 11.00 21.43 -25.63
N GLY A 246 11.89 22.43 -25.77
CA GLY A 246 11.57 23.84 -25.58
C GLY A 246 11.68 24.32 -24.14
N PHE A 247 12.08 23.47 -23.19
CA PHE A 247 12.20 23.84 -21.78
C PHE A 247 13.65 24.17 -21.42
N SER A 248 13.83 25.04 -20.42
CA SER A 248 15.18 25.50 -20.03
C SER A 248 15.71 24.82 -18.77
N ASP A 249 14.83 24.16 -18.02
CA ASP A 249 15.13 23.34 -16.85
C ASP A 249 15.26 21.84 -17.18
N THR A 250 15.02 21.44 -18.43
CA THR A 250 15.42 20.14 -18.97
C THR A 250 16.78 20.27 -19.67
N PRO A 251 17.82 19.54 -19.20
CA PRO A 251 19.13 19.60 -19.84
C PRO A 251 19.08 19.07 -21.29
N THR A 252 19.73 19.78 -22.22
CA THR A 252 19.81 19.36 -23.62
C THR A 252 20.51 18.00 -23.76
N THR A 253 19.83 17.07 -24.43
CA THR A 253 20.39 15.76 -24.80
C THR A 253 20.14 15.46 -26.27
N ASN A 254 20.93 14.57 -26.86
CA ASN A 254 20.88 14.29 -28.30
C ASN A 254 20.44 12.86 -28.64
N GLN A 255 20.03 12.07 -27.66
CA GLN A 255 19.52 10.70 -27.82
C GLN A 255 18.91 10.24 -26.48
N PRO A 256 18.04 9.21 -26.47
CA PRO A 256 17.44 8.68 -25.24
C PRO A 256 18.45 7.96 -24.33
N THR A 257 18.10 7.83 -23.06
CA THR A 257 18.80 7.01 -22.07
C THR A 257 17.93 5.79 -21.74
N PHE A 258 18.56 4.65 -21.42
CA PHE A 258 17.84 3.40 -21.09
C PHE A 258 18.24 2.83 -19.72
N SER A 259 19.14 3.51 -19.01
CA SER A 259 19.72 3.06 -17.74
C SER A 259 20.25 4.24 -16.93
N CYS A 260 20.08 4.18 -15.61
CA CYS A 260 20.65 5.12 -14.63
C CYS A 260 21.97 4.67 -14.00
N SER A 261 22.59 3.58 -14.44
CA SER A 261 23.81 3.07 -13.79
C SER A 261 24.98 4.05 -13.83
N ASN A 262 25.00 4.97 -14.79
CA ASN A 262 26.00 6.03 -14.88
C ASN A 262 25.49 7.35 -14.29
N THR A 263 25.71 7.54 -12.98
CA THR A 263 25.27 8.73 -12.23
C THR A 263 25.93 10.04 -12.68
N ASN A 264 27.01 9.98 -13.47
CA ASN A 264 27.71 11.13 -14.04
C ASN A 264 27.58 11.21 -15.56
N LEU A 265 26.51 10.64 -16.13
CA LEU A 265 26.27 10.66 -17.57
C LEU A 265 26.14 12.10 -18.07
N MET A 266 27.08 12.50 -18.94
CA MET A 266 27.08 13.80 -19.61
C MET A 266 26.71 13.63 -21.07
N ARG A 267 25.76 14.43 -21.57
CA ARG A 267 25.42 14.54 -23.00
C ARG A 267 25.36 15.99 -23.38
N CYS A 268 25.80 16.31 -24.60
CA CYS A 268 25.86 17.69 -25.08
C CYS A 268 26.58 18.67 -24.14
N GLY A 269 27.54 18.18 -23.33
CA GLY A 269 28.30 18.99 -22.38
C GLY A 269 27.56 19.33 -21.07
N VAL A 270 26.36 18.80 -20.85
CA VAL A 270 25.56 18.97 -19.62
C VAL A 270 25.23 17.63 -18.98
N LEU A 271 24.94 17.64 -17.68
CA LEU A 271 24.54 16.44 -16.96
C LEU A 271 23.15 15.99 -17.46
N THR A 272 23.04 14.73 -17.89
CA THR A 272 21.80 14.17 -18.43
C THR A 272 20.82 13.89 -17.30
N GLN A 273 19.58 14.37 -17.43
CA GLN A 273 18.47 14.09 -16.51
C GLN A 273 17.67 12.88 -17.00
N TYR A 274 18.20 11.67 -16.79
CA TYR A 274 17.50 10.44 -17.14
C TYR A 274 16.32 10.14 -16.19
N GLU A 275 16.21 10.88 -15.08
CA GLU A 275 15.09 10.82 -14.14
C GLU A 275 13.80 11.44 -14.72
N ASN A 276 13.89 12.15 -15.85
CA ASN A 276 12.73 12.77 -16.46
C ASN A 276 11.76 11.70 -17.00
N PHE A 277 10.47 11.78 -16.68
CA PHE A 277 9.46 10.86 -17.21
C PHE A 277 9.35 10.88 -18.74
N MET A 278 9.83 11.93 -19.40
CA MET A 278 9.86 12.02 -20.87
C MET A 278 11.14 11.41 -21.50
N ASP A 279 12.09 10.87 -20.72
CA ASP A 279 13.20 10.04 -21.23
C ASP A 279 12.75 8.55 -21.34
N TYR A 280 13.59 7.66 -21.88
CA TYR A 280 13.33 6.21 -21.97
C TYR A 280 14.05 5.40 -20.88
N SER A 281 14.51 6.08 -19.84
CA SER A 281 15.24 5.44 -18.75
C SER A 281 14.31 4.59 -17.90
N ASN A 282 14.81 3.44 -17.45
CA ASN A 282 14.09 2.50 -16.59
C ASN A 282 14.02 2.92 -15.11
N CYS A 283 14.19 4.21 -14.82
CA CYS A 283 14.26 4.79 -13.48
C CYS A 283 13.92 6.28 -13.51
N SER A 284 12.98 6.63 -14.38
CA SER A 284 12.36 7.94 -14.38
C SER A 284 11.50 8.11 -13.13
N ALA A 285 11.49 9.33 -12.58
CA ALA A 285 10.85 9.63 -11.30
C ALA A 285 10.31 11.07 -11.22
N MET A 286 10.52 11.93 -12.23
CA MET A 286 10.12 13.33 -12.11
C MET A 286 9.70 13.99 -13.43
N PHE A 287 8.79 14.96 -13.33
CA PHE A 287 8.68 16.07 -14.27
C PHE A 287 9.45 17.29 -13.76
N THR A 288 9.83 18.19 -14.66
CA THR A 288 10.38 19.50 -14.28
C THR A 288 9.29 20.55 -14.05
N GLN A 289 9.63 21.66 -13.40
CA GLN A 289 8.69 22.75 -13.14
C GLN A 289 8.10 23.33 -14.41
N GLN A 290 8.89 23.58 -15.47
CA GLN A 290 8.36 24.15 -16.71
C GLN A 290 7.50 23.15 -17.48
N GLN A 291 7.85 21.86 -17.44
CA GLN A 291 6.97 20.81 -17.98
C GLN A 291 5.62 20.79 -17.25
N ALA A 292 5.63 20.84 -15.91
CA ALA A 292 4.42 20.90 -15.10
C ALA A 292 3.54 22.13 -15.43
N ASP A 293 4.14 23.32 -15.46
CA ASP A 293 3.43 24.57 -15.77
C ASP A 293 2.84 24.55 -17.19
N TYR A 294 3.55 23.98 -18.15
CA TYR A 294 3.08 23.86 -19.53
C TYR A 294 1.92 22.88 -19.67
N MET A 295 2.00 21.69 -19.04
CA MET A 295 0.90 20.73 -19.01
C MET A 295 -0.36 21.34 -18.38
N ALA A 296 -0.22 22.06 -17.26
CA ALA A 296 -1.34 22.77 -16.63
C ALA A 296 -1.94 23.85 -17.55
N GLY A 297 -1.10 24.55 -18.32
CA GLY A 297 -1.54 25.49 -19.36
C GLY A 297 -2.32 24.81 -20.50
N ILE A 298 -1.91 23.62 -20.93
CA ILE A 298 -2.62 22.82 -21.93
C ILE A 298 -3.97 22.32 -21.39
N ALA A 299 -3.99 21.83 -20.14
CA ALA A 299 -5.21 21.38 -19.46
C ALA A 299 -6.25 22.51 -19.33
N THR A 300 -5.85 23.69 -18.87
CA THR A 300 -6.74 24.84 -18.69
C THR A 300 -7.04 25.60 -19.98
N GLY A 301 -6.21 25.43 -21.01
CA GLY A 301 -6.35 26.05 -22.32
C GLY A 301 -7.13 25.16 -23.28
N VAL A 302 -6.40 24.37 -24.08
CA VAL A 302 -6.98 23.61 -25.20
C VAL A 302 -7.77 22.38 -24.74
N ARG A 303 -7.51 21.86 -23.52
CA ARG A 303 -8.21 20.70 -22.94
C ARG A 303 -9.14 21.05 -21.77
N ASN A 304 -9.62 22.29 -21.66
CA ASN A 304 -10.41 22.76 -20.51
C ASN A 304 -11.70 21.96 -20.25
N GLY A 305 -12.24 21.30 -21.28
CA GLY A 305 -13.40 20.42 -21.12
C GLY A 305 -13.16 19.23 -20.17
N LEU A 306 -11.91 18.77 -20.04
CA LEU A 306 -11.52 17.71 -19.09
C LEU A 306 -11.69 18.16 -17.64
N LEU A 307 -11.53 19.47 -17.38
CA LEU A 307 -11.63 20.06 -16.04
C LEU A 307 -13.04 20.54 -15.73
N ALA A 308 -13.80 20.91 -16.76
CA ALA A 308 -15.14 21.47 -16.65
C ALA A 308 -16.23 20.38 -16.78
N ASN A 309 -16.07 19.24 -16.09
CA ASN A 309 -17.08 18.19 -16.10
C ASN A 309 -17.13 17.42 -14.77
N SER A 310 -18.28 16.79 -14.52
CA SER A 310 -18.59 16.06 -13.28
C SER A 310 -18.41 14.55 -13.40
N ALA A 311 -17.61 14.06 -14.37
CA ALA A 311 -17.47 12.62 -14.57
C ALA A 311 -16.68 11.91 -13.46
N CYS A 312 -15.97 12.65 -12.61
CA CYS A 312 -15.22 12.14 -11.45
C CYS A 312 -15.92 12.33 -10.09
N SER A 313 -17.14 12.88 -10.09
CA SER A 313 -17.80 13.36 -8.88
C SER A 313 -19.11 12.63 -8.58
N GLY A 314 -19.24 11.39 -9.07
CA GLY A 314 -20.50 10.66 -9.10
C GLY A 314 -21.62 11.42 -9.83
N PRO A 315 -22.82 10.84 -9.97
CA PRO A 315 -24.01 11.62 -10.27
C PRO A 315 -24.46 12.37 -9.01
N GLN A 316 -24.19 13.68 -8.93
CA GLN A 316 -24.62 14.63 -7.87
C GLN A 316 -24.25 14.26 -6.41
N ILE A 317 -23.51 15.15 -5.74
CA ILE A 317 -23.35 15.10 -4.28
C ILE A 317 -24.72 15.30 -3.62
N GLY A 318 -25.18 14.29 -2.89
CA GLY A 318 -26.43 14.22 -2.15
C GLY A 318 -27.55 13.54 -2.92
N TYR A 319 -28.35 12.74 -2.20
CA TYR A 319 -29.60 12.18 -2.72
C TYR A 319 -30.43 13.24 -3.41
N CYS A 320 -30.98 12.91 -4.58
CA CYS A 320 -31.93 13.78 -5.26
C CYS A 320 -33.05 14.19 -4.29
N VAL A 321 -33.43 15.47 -4.23
CA VAL A 321 -34.53 15.94 -3.37
C VAL A 321 -35.73 16.25 -4.28
N PRO A 322 -36.66 15.30 -4.46
CA PRO A 322 -37.84 15.54 -5.29
C PRO A 322 -38.74 16.59 -4.64
N THR A 323 -39.38 17.39 -5.47
CA THR A 323 -40.42 18.34 -5.07
C THR A 323 -41.79 17.81 -5.45
N SER A 324 -42.81 18.28 -4.74
CA SER A 324 -44.19 18.07 -5.17
C SER A 324 -44.95 19.39 -5.26
N ALA A 325 -45.45 19.71 -6.45
CA ALA A 325 -45.97 21.03 -6.78
C ALA A 325 -47.18 21.44 -5.92
N ASN A 326 -48.07 20.49 -5.65
CA ASN A 326 -49.23 20.62 -4.77
C ASN A 326 -49.01 19.91 -3.41
N GLY A 327 -47.92 19.15 -3.27
CA GLY A 327 -47.53 18.47 -2.03
C GLY A 327 -48.60 17.51 -1.52
N THR A 328 -48.86 17.58 -0.22
CA THR A 328 -49.80 16.70 0.52
C THR A 328 -51.21 17.28 0.64
N ALA A 329 -51.56 18.28 -0.17
CA ALA A 329 -52.75 19.10 0.01
C ALA A 329 -54.09 18.34 -0.12
N ASP A 330 -54.11 17.22 -0.85
CA ASP A 330 -55.32 16.41 -1.06
C ASP A 330 -55.32 15.11 -0.24
N GLY A 331 -54.28 14.89 0.59
CA GLY A 331 -54.15 13.72 1.46
C GLY A 331 -53.13 12.69 0.98
N ASP A 332 -52.40 13.00 -0.10
CA ASP A 332 -51.33 12.20 -0.72
C ASP A 332 -50.05 12.32 0.13
N PHE A 333 -50.04 11.65 1.28
CA PHE A 333 -48.95 11.70 2.25
C PHE A 333 -48.68 10.34 2.86
N ILE A 334 -47.50 10.19 3.48
CA ILE A 334 -47.09 8.99 4.20
C ILE A 334 -47.53 9.17 5.66
N ASP A 335 -48.50 8.36 6.11
CA ASP A 335 -48.99 8.45 7.50
C ASP A 335 -48.11 7.64 8.46
N GLY A 336 -47.32 6.69 7.97
CA GLY A 336 -46.26 6.12 8.80
C GLY A 336 -45.33 5.13 8.13
N VAL A 337 -44.13 5.03 8.70
CA VAL A 337 -43.04 4.13 8.28
C VAL A 337 -42.50 3.38 9.50
N GLN A 338 -42.45 2.06 9.39
CA GLN A 338 -41.92 1.18 10.44
C GLN A 338 -40.94 0.17 9.84
N LEU A 339 -39.72 0.11 10.38
CA LEU A 339 -38.67 -0.84 10.00
C LEU A 339 -37.65 -0.95 11.14
N GLY A 340 -37.51 -2.14 11.74
CA GLY A 340 -36.62 -2.32 12.89
C GLY A 340 -36.94 -1.35 14.04
N THR A 341 -36.00 -0.45 14.36
CA THR A 341 -36.18 0.61 15.37
C THR A 341 -36.82 1.90 14.83
N ILE A 342 -36.99 2.05 13.52
CA ILE A 342 -37.78 3.15 12.93
C ILE A 342 -39.26 2.89 13.24
N ASN A 343 -39.91 3.87 13.88
CA ASN A 343 -41.33 3.81 14.22
C ASN A 343 -41.98 5.20 14.11
N ASN A 344 -41.95 5.78 12.91
CA ASN A 344 -42.54 7.08 12.62
C ASN A 344 -44.01 6.87 12.21
N THR A 345 -44.95 7.01 13.16
CA THR A 345 -46.37 6.72 12.91
C THR A 345 -47.25 7.94 13.16
N ASN A 346 -48.32 8.07 12.37
CA ASN A 346 -49.17 9.26 12.30
C ASN A 346 -48.35 10.53 11.99
N SER A 347 -47.38 10.43 11.08
CA SER A 347 -46.45 11.53 10.73
C SER A 347 -47.05 12.50 9.73
N GLY A 348 -47.85 11.99 8.79
CA GLY A 348 -48.39 12.74 7.68
C GLY A 348 -49.56 13.64 8.05
N SER A 349 -49.75 14.70 7.25
CA SER A 349 -50.88 15.61 7.41
C SER A 349 -51.19 16.37 6.13
N THR A 350 -52.46 16.74 5.95
CA THR A 350 -52.89 17.58 4.82
C THR A 350 -52.23 18.96 4.89
N GLY A 351 -51.46 19.31 3.86
CA GLY A 351 -50.68 20.55 3.81
C GLY A 351 -49.38 20.51 4.63
N GLY A 352 -48.92 19.30 4.98
CA GLY A 352 -47.59 19.04 5.53
C GLY A 352 -46.46 19.23 4.50
N PRO A 353 -45.20 19.00 4.91
CA PRO A 353 -44.05 19.07 4.00
C PRO A 353 -44.17 18.03 2.88
N SER A 354 -43.68 18.35 1.68
CA SER A 354 -43.57 17.39 0.57
C SER A 354 -42.29 16.55 0.64
N TYR A 355 -41.29 17.00 1.40
CA TYR A 355 -40.04 16.31 1.63
C TYR A 355 -39.61 16.48 3.09
N SER A 356 -39.28 15.36 3.74
CA SER A 356 -38.82 15.30 5.13
C SER A 356 -37.55 14.45 5.24
N ASP A 357 -36.42 15.08 5.54
CA ASP A 357 -35.19 14.37 5.93
C ASP A 357 -35.24 14.04 7.43
N LEU A 358 -35.40 12.76 7.74
CA LEU A 358 -35.51 12.22 9.08
C LEU A 358 -34.29 11.37 9.48
N THR A 359 -33.21 11.40 8.69
CA THR A 359 -31.98 10.59 8.87
C THR A 359 -31.22 10.88 10.18
N SER A 360 -31.49 12.03 10.81
CA SER A 360 -30.96 12.39 12.13
C SER A 360 -31.87 12.01 13.30
N THR A 361 -33.13 11.68 13.02
CA THR A 361 -34.16 11.41 14.03
C THR A 361 -34.44 9.92 14.18
N TRP A 362 -34.51 9.20 13.06
CA TRP A 362 -34.89 7.81 12.99
C TRP A 362 -33.79 6.99 12.32
N SER A 363 -33.43 5.86 12.92
CA SER A 363 -32.44 4.93 12.37
C SER A 363 -32.85 3.48 12.61
N ALA A 364 -32.46 2.58 11.71
CA ALA A 364 -32.50 1.13 11.91
C ALA A 364 -31.22 0.47 11.43
N SER A 365 -30.80 -0.59 12.13
CA SER A 365 -29.69 -1.45 11.69
C SER A 365 -30.26 -2.66 10.96
N LEU A 366 -29.71 -2.95 9.78
CA LEU A 366 -30.06 -4.09 8.93
C LEU A 366 -28.79 -4.86 8.59
N GLU A 367 -28.88 -6.18 8.52
CA GLU A 367 -27.74 -7.05 8.29
C GLU A 367 -27.67 -7.49 6.83
N GLN A 368 -26.48 -7.53 6.24
CA GLN A 368 -26.28 -8.14 4.92
C GLN A 368 -26.85 -9.56 4.89
N GLY A 369 -27.60 -9.90 3.84
CA GLY A 369 -28.27 -11.21 3.70
C GLY A 369 -29.51 -11.40 4.59
N GLY A 370 -29.79 -10.49 5.53
CA GLY A 370 -30.95 -10.55 6.41
C GLY A 370 -32.26 -10.24 5.72
N SER A 371 -33.33 -10.96 6.10
CA SER A 371 -34.69 -10.68 5.63
C SER A 371 -35.42 -9.74 6.57
N HIS A 372 -36.01 -8.68 6.02
CA HIS A 372 -36.70 -7.63 6.75
C HIS A 372 -38.06 -7.29 6.14
N SER A 373 -38.88 -6.61 6.94
CA SER A 373 -40.22 -6.17 6.56
C SER A 373 -40.36 -4.67 6.84
N LEU A 374 -40.55 -3.89 5.79
CA LEU A 374 -40.90 -2.47 5.86
C LEU A 374 -42.43 -2.33 5.84
N THR A 375 -43.00 -1.65 6.84
CA THR A 375 -44.44 -1.33 6.87
C THR A 375 -44.64 0.14 6.55
N ILE A 376 -45.47 0.43 5.54
CA ILE A 376 -45.87 1.80 5.14
C ILE A 376 -47.37 1.94 5.36
N THR A 377 -47.80 3.03 6.00
CA THR A 377 -49.21 3.41 6.18
C THR A 377 -49.54 4.60 5.30
N SER A 378 -50.55 4.43 4.45
CA SER A 378 -51.02 5.45 3.49
C SER A 378 -51.81 6.58 4.16
N GLY A 379 -51.83 7.73 3.48
CA GLY A 379 -52.56 8.91 3.93
C GLY A 379 -54.08 8.85 3.71
N ASN A 380 -54.67 10.04 3.57
CA ASN A 380 -56.12 10.24 3.52
C ASN A 380 -56.70 10.28 2.10
N TYR A 381 -55.90 9.94 1.10
CA TYR A 381 -56.31 9.85 -0.31
C TYR A 381 -56.09 8.44 -0.88
N THR A 382 -56.80 8.11 -1.95
CA THR A 382 -56.66 6.86 -2.71
C THR A 382 -57.27 7.05 -4.11
N PRO A 383 -56.65 6.52 -5.18
CA PRO A 383 -55.44 5.69 -5.17
C PRO A 383 -54.14 6.51 -5.22
N ASP A 384 -53.22 6.21 -4.29
CA ASP A 384 -51.84 6.67 -4.28
C ASP A 384 -50.90 5.47 -4.40
N GLU A 385 -49.76 5.68 -5.05
CA GLU A 385 -48.70 4.70 -5.18
C GLU A 385 -47.62 4.96 -4.13
N TYR A 386 -47.20 3.91 -3.43
CA TYR A 386 -46.16 3.96 -2.42
C TYR A 386 -44.98 3.09 -2.84
N ALA A 387 -43.77 3.60 -2.72
CA ALA A 387 -42.56 2.90 -3.11
C ALA A 387 -41.41 3.21 -2.14
N ALA A 388 -40.46 2.27 -2.03
CA ALA A 388 -39.30 2.45 -1.16
C ALA A 388 -38.00 1.91 -1.77
N TRP A 389 -36.87 2.53 -1.39
CA TRP A 389 -35.52 2.20 -1.83
C TRP A 389 -34.53 2.28 -0.67
N ILE A 390 -33.49 1.45 -0.70
CA ILE A 390 -32.30 1.62 0.15
C ILE A 390 -31.08 1.69 -0.77
N ASP A 391 -30.31 2.76 -0.65
CA ASP A 391 -29.02 2.94 -1.35
C ASP A 391 -28.01 1.94 -0.76
N TYR A 392 -27.88 0.78 -1.39
CA TYR A 392 -27.08 -0.31 -0.84
C TYR A 392 -25.60 -0.14 -1.11
N ASP A 393 -25.20 0.53 -2.19
CA ASP A 393 -23.78 0.73 -2.51
C ASP A 393 -23.19 2.03 -1.97
N GLN A 394 -24.03 2.88 -1.37
CA GLN A 394 -23.69 4.18 -0.78
C GLN A 394 -23.16 5.17 -1.82
N ASP A 395 -23.67 5.09 -3.05
CA ASP A 395 -23.29 6.00 -4.14
C ASP A 395 -24.15 7.29 -4.19
N GLU A 396 -25.06 7.46 -3.21
CA GLU A 396 -25.99 8.57 -3.06
C GLU A 396 -27.05 8.65 -4.18
N SER A 397 -27.24 7.56 -4.94
CA SER A 397 -28.29 7.39 -5.93
C SER A 397 -29.30 6.33 -5.49
N PHE A 398 -30.41 6.19 -6.25
CA PHE A 398 -31.43 5.18 -5.99
C PHE A 398 -31.75 4.44 -7.30
N GLU A 399 -31.09 3.31 -7.57
CA GLU A 399 -31.35 2.59 -8.82
C GLU A 399 -32.50 1.58 -8.74
N ALA A 400 -32.87 1.03 -9.90
CA ALA A 400 -33.91 0.03 -10.00
C ALA A 400 -33.58 -1.25 -9.21
N SER A 401 -32.30 -1.58 -9.00
CA SER A 401 -31.84 -2.71 -8.18
C SER A 401 -32.06 -2.51 -6.69
N GLU A 402 -32.25 -1.26 -6.27
CA GLU A 402 -32.33 -0.85 -4.86
C GLU A 402 -33.76 -0.66 -4.38
N LYS A 403 -34.72 -0.75 -5.31
CA LYS A 403 -36.15 -0.67 -5.02
C LYS A 403 -36.58 -1.90 -4.24
N LEU A 404 -37.10 -1.68 -3.02
CA LEU A 404 -37.61 -2.73 -2.15
C LEU A 404 -38.97 -3.25 -2.65
N GLY A 405 -39.78 -2.37 -3.24
CA GLY A 405 -41.09 -2.68 -3.77
C GLY A 405 -41.95 -1.43 -3.97
N GLU A 406 -43.16 -1.62 -4.52
CA GLU A 406 -44.21 -0.61 -4.61
C GLU A 406 -45.61 -1.22 -4.48
N PHE A 407 -46.59 -0.44 -4.06
CA PHE A 407 -48.00 -0.81 -4.04
C PHE A 407 -48.92 0.41 -4.16
N THR A 408 -50.12 0.20 -4.72
CA THR A 408 -51.22 1.18 -4.69
C THR A 408 -52.12 0.93 -3.48
N ASN A 409 -52.48 1.97 -2.72
CA ASN A 409 -53.46 1.81 -1.65
C ASN A 409 -54.89 1.64 -2.20
N ALA A 410 -55.64 0.70 -1.62
CA ALA A 410 -57.05 0.42 -1.92
C ALA A 410 -58.00 1.15 -0.95
N SER A 411 -57.49 1.61 0.19
CA SER A 411 -58.26 2.38 1.17
C SER A 411 -57.40 3.39 1.91
N VAL A 412 -58.04 4.45 2.39
CA VAL A 412 -57.43 5.47 3.26
C VAL A 412 -56.89 4.85 4.55
N GLY A 413 -55.67 5.21 4.95
CA GLY A 413 -55.04 4.71 6.17
C GLY A 413 -54.61 3.24 6.09
N GLU A 414 -54.53 2.67 4.89
CA GLU A 414 -54.09 1.28 4.69
C GLU A 414 -52.61 1.13 4.99
N SER A 415 -52.27 0.10 5.78
CA SER A 415 -50.89 -0.32 6.01
C SER A 415 -50.56 -1.57 5.17
N GLN A 416 -49.45 -1.52 4.43
CA GLN A 416 -48.92 -2.65 3.65
C GLN A 416 -47.47 -2.94 4.03
N ASN A 417 -47.08 -4.20 3.82
CA ASN A 417 -45.73 -4.67 4.11
C ASN A 417 -44.97 -4.96 2.82
N ILE A 418 -43.77 -4.39 2.70
CA ILE A 418 -42.78 -4.73 1.68
C ILE A 418 -41.75 -5.67 2.33
N GLN A 419 -41.72 -6.92 1.88
CA GLN A 419 -40.70 -7.89 2.29
C GLN A 419 -39.47 -7.74 1.39
N PHE A 420 -38.28 -7.69 1.98
CA PHE A 420 -37.03 -7.59 1.23
C PHE A 420 -35.88 -8.29 1.97
N THR A 421 -34.79 -8.53 1.25
CA THR A 421 -33.53 -9.05 1.80
C THR A 421 -32.43 -8.06 1.46
N VAL A 422 -31.59 -7.71 2.43
CA VAL A 422 -30.42 -6.85 2.17
C VAL A 422 -29.41 -7.64 1.31
N PRO A 423 -28.93 -7.10 0.19
CA PRO A 423 -27.91 -7.78 -0.62
C PRO A 423 -26.65 -8.10 0.19
N VAL A 424 -26.09 -9.29 0.00
CA VAL A 424 -24.82 -9.69 0.66
C VAL A 424 -23.63 -8.79 0.29
N GLY A 425 -23.71 -8.07 -0.83
CA GLY A 425 -22.68 -7.12 -1.28
C GLY A 425 -22.97 -5.65 -0.93
N ALA A 426 -23.98 -5.36 -0.11
CA ALA A 426 -24.32 -3.98 0.27
C ALA A 426 -23.16 -3.34 1.08
N THR A 427 -22.76 -2.12 0.77
CA THR A 427 -21.69 -1.41 1.48
C THR A 427 -22.03 -1.26 2.97
N LEU A 428 -21.09 -1.62 3.85
CA LEU A 428 -21.27 -1.50 5.31
C LEU A 428 -21.29 -0.04 5.75
N GLY A 429 -22.03 0.26 6.83
CA GLY A 429 -22.10 1.60 7.42
C GLY A 429 -23.44 2.30 7.19
N ASN A 430 -23.42 3.63 7.22
CA ASN A 430 -24.66 4.42 7.13
C ASN A 430 -25.09 4.58 5.68
N THR A 431 -26.39 4.39 5.43
CA THR A 431 -27.04 4.74 4.16
C THR A 431 -28.46 5.28 4.40
N VAL A 432 -29.22 5.57 3.35
CA VAL A 432 -30.58 6.11 3.41
C VAL A 432 -31.61 5.14 2.86
N LEU A 433 -32.71 5.01 3.62
CA LEU A 433 -33.99 4.47 3.15
C LEU A 433 -34.84 5.65 2.70
N ARG A 434 -35.29 5.62 1.44
CA ARG A 434 -36.30 6.56 0.91
C ARG A 434 -37.65 5.89 0.82
N VAL A 435 -38.68 6.58 1.31
CA VAL A 435 -40.09 6.19 1.13
C VAL A 435 -40.83 7.31 0.40
N ARG A 436 -41.59 6.96 -0.63
CA ARG A 436 -42.43 7.90 -1.39
C ARG A 436 -43.88 7.45 -1.37
N GLY A 437 -44.80 8.41 -1.24
CA GLY A 437 -46.23 8.26 -1.49
C GLY A 437 -46.68 9.33 -2.46
N VAL A 438 -47.12 8.97 -3.66
CA VAL A 438 -47.44 9.91 -4.74
C VAL A 438 -48.74 9.53 -5.47
N TYR A 439 -49.43 10.54 -5.99
CA TYR A 439 -50.50 10.33 -6.97
C TYR A 439 -49.93 10.56 -8.38
N HIS A 440 -50.05 9.58 -9.27
CA HIS A 440 -49.59 9.69 -10.66
C HIS A 440 -50.63 10.41 -11.54
N ASP A 441 -50.34 11.66 -11.92
CA ASP A 441 -51.09 12.41 -12.93
C ASP A 441 -50.67 12.04 -14.37
N THR A 442 -51.39 12.60 -15.33
CA THR A 442 -51.27 12.29 -16.75
C THR A 442 -49.91 12.73 -17.30
N GLY A 443 -49.04 11.76 -17.59
CA GLY A 443 -47.72 11.98 -18.18
C GLY A 443 -46.56 11.87 -17.19
N GLU A 444 -46.84 11.54 -15.94
CA GLU A 444 -45.84 11.25 -14.91
C GLU A 444 -45.33 9.79 -14.99
N PRO A 445 -44.09 9.51 -14.55
CA PRO A 445 -43.51 8.18 -14.64
C PRO A 445 -44.19 7.18 -13.70
N SER A 446 -44.43 5.98 -14.24
CA SER A 446 -44.93 4.80 -13.53
C SER A 446 -44.18 3.56 -14.08
N PRO A 447 -43.48 2.76 -13.25
CA PRO A 447 -43.36 2.75 -11.79
C PRO A 447 -42.89 4.05 -11.14
N THR A 448 -43.16 4.24 -9.84
CA THR A 448 -42.74 5.45 -9.12
C THR A 448 -41.22 5.59 -9.16
N ASP A 449 -40.75 6.80 -9.43
CA ASP A 449 -39.33 7.19 -9.54
C ASP A 449 -38.86 7.89 -8.24
N PRO A 450 -37.66 7.57 -7.72
CA PRO A 450 -37.18 8.12 -6.45
C PRO A 450 -36.81 9.62 -6.50
N CYS A 451 -36.62 10.18 -7.70
CA CYS A 451 -36.11 11.53 -7.93
C CYS A 451 -37.06 12.45 -8.71
N PHE A 452 -38.09 11.92 -9.35
CA PHE A 452 -39.01 12.72 -10.17
C PHE A 452 -39.86 13.70 -9.33
N ASP A 453 -40.05 14.91 -9.86
CA ASP A 453 -40.92 15.95 -9.33
C ASP A 453 -42.39 15.68 -9.71
N TYR A 454 -43.12 14.97 -8.85
CA TYR A 454 -44.55 14.67 -9.05
C TYR A 454 -45.45 15.84 -8.64
N ASP A 455 -46.65 15.97 -9.21
CA ASP A 455 -47.56 17.05 -8.85
C ASP A 455 -48.12 16.92 -7.41
N TYR A 456 -48.35 15.69 -6.92
CA TYR A 456 -48.90 15.42 -5.58
C TYR A 456 -48.13 14.29 -4.88
N GLY A 457 -47.86 14.46 -3.58
CA GLY A 457 -47.20 13.45 -2.78
C GLY A 457 -46.29 13.97 -1.66
N GLU A 458 -45.67 13.01 -0.99
CA GLU A 458 -44.67 13.18 0.06
C GLU A 458 -43.48 12.22 -0.15
N THR A 459 -42.30 12.66 0.29
CA THR A 459 -41.08 11.85 0.38
C THR A 459 -40.47 11.98 1.76
N GLU A 460 -40.13 10.84 2.37
CA GLU A 460 -39.46 10.77 3.68
C GLU A 460 -38.16 9.96 3.56
N ASP A 461 -37.05 10.48 4.09
CA ASP A 461 -35.74 9.83 4.11
C ASP A 461 -35.34 9.44 5.54
N TYR A 462 -34.86 8.22 5.73
CA TYR A 462 -34.51 7.61 7.04
C TYR A 462 -33.09 7.06 7.04
N ARG A 463 -32.42 7.02 8.20
CA ARG A 463 -31.08 6.40 8.30
C ARG A 463 -31.20 4.88 8.39
N ILE A 464 -30.43 4.19 7.56
CA ILE A 464 -30.15 2.78 7.70
C ILE A 464 -28.68 2.60 8.07
N VAL A 465 -28.38 1.63 8.92
CA VAL A 465 -27.02 1.17 9.22
C VAL A 465 -26.91 -0.25 8.71
N ILE A 466 -26.22 -0.44 7.59
CA ILE A 466 -25.87 -1.76 7.08
C ILE A 466 -24.75 -2.32 7.94
N THR A 467 -25.04 -3.41 8.64
CA THR A 467 -24.05 -4.19 9.38
C THR A 467 -23.65 -5.40 8.56
N ALA A 468 -22.48 -5.95 8.88
CA ALA A 468 -22.14 -7.30 8.43
C ALA A 468 -23.28 -8.27 8.82
N PRO A 469 -23.42 -9.42 8.13
CA PRO A 469 -24.40 -10.43 8.49
C PRO A 469 -24.28 -10.74 9.99
N LEU A 470 -25.37 -10.78 10.76
CA LEU A 470 -25.28 -11.32 12.12
C LEU A 470 -25.29 -12.84 12.04
N THR A 471 -24.15 -13.42 11.66
CA THR A 471 -23.96 -14.85 11.76
C THR A 471 -22.55 -15.13 12.23
N GLY A 472 -22.39 -15.18 13.56
CA GLY A 472 -21.35 -16.03 14.12
C GLY A 472 -21.39 -17.40 13.42
N PRO A 473 -20.27 -18.12 13.40
CA PRO A 473 -20.08 -19.24 12.49
C PRO A 473 -21.23 -20.24 12.54
N CYS A 474 -21.62 -20.77 11.37
CA CYS A 474 -22.74 -21.71 11.23
C CYS A 474 -22.72 -22.76 12.36
N ILE A 475 -23.84 -23.03 13.05
CA ILE A 475 -23.86 -24.03 14.14
C ILE A 475 -24.45 -25.34 13.59
N PRO A 476 -23.61 -26.33 13.18
CA PRO A 476 -24.10 -27.60 12.71
C PRO A 476 -24.71 -28.42 13.86
N THR A 477 -25.62 -29.33 13.51
CA THR A 477 -26.27 -30.25 14.44
C THR A 477 -25.99 -31.70 14.04
N SER A 478 -25.87 -32.57 15.05
CA SER A 478 -25.82 -34.02 14.88
C SER A 478 -27.09 -34.65 15.42
N VAL A 479 -27.87 -35.33 14.58
CA VAL A 479 -29.22 -35.84 14.96
C VAL A 479 -29.17 -36.84 16.10
N ASN A 480 -28.21 -37.76 16.06
CA ASN A 480 -27.97 -38.76 17.11
C ASN A 480 -26.83 -38.34 18.05
N GLY A 481 -26.12 -37.25 17.75
CA GLY A 481 -25.05 -36.72 18.59
C GLY A 481 -23.87 -37.67 18.72
N THR A 482 -23.36 -37.78 19.95
CA THR A 482 -22.15 -38.55 20.30
C THR A 482 -22.47 -39.91 20.94
N THR A 483 -23.70 -40.42 20.83
CA THR A 483 -24.17 -41.58 21.60
C THR A 483 -23.40 -42.88 21.37
N ASP A 484 -22.78 -43.03 20.20
CA ASP A 484 -22.11 -44.26 19.79
C ASP A 484 -20.58 -44.19 19.95
N GLY A 485 -20.07 -43.05 20.46
CA GLY A 485 -18.65 -42.79 20.68
C GLY A 485 -18.00 -41.88 19.65
N ASP A 486 -18.79 -41.30 18.73
CA ASP A 486 -18.37 -40.36 17.67
C ASP A 486 -18.22 -38.94 18.24
N PHE A 487 -17.18 -38.73 19.05
CA PHE A 487 -16.90 -37.44 19.72
C PHE A 487 -15.43 -37.05 19.59
N ILE A 488 -15.14 -35.78 19.85
CA ILE A 488 -13.78 -35.26 19.93
C ILE A 488 -13.29 -35.46 21.37
N ASN A 489 -12.27 -36.30 21.55
CA ASN A 489 -11.76 -36.59 22.89
C ASN A 489 -10.71 -35.56 23.34
N SER A 490 -9.87 -35.05 22.44
CA SER A 490 -8.86 -34.06 22.80
C SER A 490 -8.45 -33.18 21.62
N VAL A 491 -8.24 -31.89 21.91
CA VAL A 491 -7.67 -30.89 20.99
C VAL A 491 -6.51 -30.19 21.70
N VAL A 492 -5.33 -30.23 21.09
CA VAL A 492 -4.11 -29.59 21.61
C VAL A 492 -3.43 -28.77 20.51
N LEU A 493 -3.22 -27.49 20.79
CA LEU A 493 -2.52 -26.53 19.93
C LEU A 493 -1.78 -25.51 20.81
N GLU A 494 -0.45 -25.59 20.85
CA GLU A 494 0.39 -24.75 21.73
C GLU A 494 -0.04 -24.82 23.22
N ASP A 495 -0.44 -23.69 23.81
CA ASP A 495 -0.97 -23.59 25.17
C ASP A 495 -2.48 -23.88 25.28
N LEU A 496 -3.18 -24.01 24.15
CA LEU A 496 -4.56 -24.52 24.11
C LEU A 496 -4.55 -26.04 24.34
N GLN A 497 -5.07 -26.47 25.49
CA GLN A 497 -5.15 -27.88 25.87
C GLN A 497 -6.54 -28.25 26.39
N ASN A 498 -7.41 -28.79 25.52
CA ASN A 498 -8.68 -29.38 25.90
C ASN A 498 -8.58 -30.90 25.80
N ILE A 499 -8.31 -31.58 26.93
CA ILE A 499 -7.97 -33.01 26.96
C ILE A 499 -9.05 -33.79 27.71
N ASN A 500 -9.48 -34.91 27.13
CA ASN A 500 -10.57 -35.76 27.60
C ASN A 500 -11.90 -35.00 27.75
N SER A 501 -12.26 -34.19 26.74
CA SER A 501 -13.50 -33.38 26.73
C SER A 501 -14.74 -34.19 26.37
N GLY A 502 -14.62 -35.06 25.37
CA GLY A 502 -15.75 -35.80 24.82
C GLY A 502 -16.26 -36.95 25.69
N SER A 503 -17.54 -37.29 25.51
CA SER A 503 -18.21 -38.40 26.18
C SER A 503 -19.41 -38.91 25.39
N GLU A 504 -19.75 -40.19 25.57
CA GLU A 504 -20.96 -40.78 24.99
C GLU A 504 -22.22 -40.09 25.54
N GLY A 505 -23.04 -39.53 24.64
CA GLY A 505 -24.23 -38.76 25.02
C GLY A 505 -23.95 -37.33 25.50
N GLY A 506 -22.75 -36.82 25.22
CA GLY A 506 -22.39 -35.40 25.37
C GLY A 506 -23.11 -34.47 24.39
N PRO A 507 -22.86 -33.14 24.47
CA PRO A 507 -23.38 -32.17 23.52
C PRO A 507 -22.84 -32.44 22.10
N SER A 508 -23.64 -32.13 21.08
CA SER A 508 -23.21 -32.22 19.67
C SER A 508 -22.49 -30.95 19.17
N TYR A 509 -22.63 -29.84 19.90
CA TYR A 509 -21.93 -28.59 19.67
C TYR A 509 -21.52 -27.97 21.01
N THR A 510 -20.26 -27.55 21.11
CA THR A 510 -19.75 -26.78 22.26
C THR A 510 -18.86 -25.63 21.80
N ASP A 511 -19.17 -24.42 22.23
CA ASP A 511 -18.29 -23.25 22.05
C ASP A 511 -17.35 -23.12 23.25
N PHE A 512 -16.06 -23.40 23.03
CA PHE A 512 -14.98 -23.23 23.98
C PHE A 512 -14.17 -21.96 23.76
N SER A 513 -14.54 -21.09 22.81
CA SER A 513 -13.72 -19.95 22.39
C SER A 513 -13.35 -18.99 23.51
N GLY A 514 -14.25 -18.78 24.48
CA GLY A 514 -13.98 -17.98 25.68
C GLY A 514 -13.22 -18.71 26.81
N THR A 515 -13.01 -20.03 26.69
CA THR A 515 -12.39 -20.88 27.73
C THR A 515 -11.00 -21.36 27.35
N TYR A 516 -10.83 -21.81 26.11
CA TYR A 516 -9.59 -22.34 25.57
C TYR A 516 -9.21 -21.51 24.34
N SER A 517 -8.07 -20.84 24.43
CA SER A 517 -7.54 -20.02 23.35
C SER A 517 -6.02 -20.07 23.30
N THR A 518 -5.45 -19.71 22.15
CA THR A 518 -4.01 -19.53 21.94
C THR A 518 -3.75 -18.39 20.96
N THR A 519 -2.49 -17.96 20.86
CA THR A 519 -2.04 -16.95 19.90
C THR A 519 -1.16 -17.62 18.84
N LEU A 520 -1.50 -17.40 17.57
CA LEU A 520 -0.73 -17.87 16.42
C LEU A 520 -0.21 -16.66 15.66
N SER A 521 0.99 -16.75 15.10
CA SER A 521 1.62 -15.63 14.37
C SER A 521 1.50 -15.86 12.87
N ARG A 522 1.33 -14.81 12.08
CA ARG A 522 1.37 -14.94 10.61
C ARG A 522 2.71 -15.54 10.16
N GLY A 523 2.68 -16.43 9.17
CA GLY A 523 3.87 -17.04 8.58
C GLY A 523 4.49 -18.20 9.37
N SER A 524 4.12 -18.42 10.63
CA SER A 524 4.66 -19.52 11.44
C SER A 524 4.00 -20.87 11.17
N ILE A 525 4.77 -21.94 11.34
CA ILE A 525 4.35 -23.33 11.19
C ILE A 525 3.93 -23.88 12.56
N HIS A 526 2.75 -24.50 12.62
CA HIS A 526 2.18 -25.11 13.81
C HIS A 526 1.66 -26.53 13.53
N GLY A 527 1.30 -27.25 14.59
CA GLY A 527 0.67 -28.56 14.49
C GLY A 527 -0.44 -28.71 15.52
N ILE A 528 -1.67 -28.96 15.05
CA ILE A 528 -2.81 -29.26 15.93
C ILE A 528 -2.98 -30.77 16.09
N LEU A 529 -2.99 -31.26 17.32
CA LEU A 529 -3.31 -32.64 17.66
C LEU A 529 -4.81 -32.78 17.92
N VAL A 530 -5.47 -33.67 17.18
CA VAL A 530 -6.87 -34.05 17.42
C VAL A 530 -6.94 -35.54 17.73
N GLN A 531 -7.65 -35.90 18.80
CA GLN A 531 -7.92 -37.28 19.19
C GLN A 531 -9.42 -37.57 19.14
N GLY A 532 -9.79 -38.67 18.47
CA GLY A 532 -11.16 -39.15 18.38
C GLY A 532 -11.64 -39.97 19.58
N GLY A 533 -12.95 -40.21 19.62
CA GLY A 533 -13.66 -40.91 20.70
C GLY A 533 -13.54 -42.44 20.67
N THR A 534 -14.51 -43.12 21.28
CA THR A 534 -14.52 -44.59 21.46
C THR A 534 -15.02 -45.36 20.24
N TYR A 535 -15.46 -44.66 19.18
CA TYR A 535 -15.89 -45.25 17.92
C TYR A 535 -14.85 -45.09 16.80
N ALA A 536 -14.92 -45.96 15.79
CA ALA A 536 -14.20 -45.83 14.53
C ALA A 536 -14.90 -46.70 13.46
N PRO A 537 -14.94 -46.26 12.19
CA PRO A 537 -14.20 -45.12 11.64
C PRO A 537 -14.95 -43.79 11.73
N ASP A 538 -14.26 -42.73 12.17
CA ASP A 538 -14.77 -41.35 12.14
C ASP A 538 -13.83 -40.46 11.33
N SER A 539 -14.35 -39.38 10.75
CA SER A 539 -13.59 -38.36 10.03
C SER A 539 -13.50 -37.09 10.87
N TYR A 540 -12.29 -36.54 10.98
CA TYR A 540 -11.98 -35.36 11.76
C TYR A 540 -11.39 -34.27 10.86
N ALA A 541 -11.88 -33.05 10.97
CA ALA A 541 -11.42 -31.91 10.18
C ALA A 541 -11.32 -30.65 11.03
N VAL A 542 -10.41 -29.75 10.63
CA VAL A 542 -10.10 -28.51 11.35
C VAL A 542 -10.05 -27.33 10.40
N TRP A 543 -10.59 -26.19 10.83
CA TRP A 543 -10.57 -24.90 10.13
C TRP A 543 -10.19 -23.76 11.08
N ILE A 544 -9.56 -22.71 10.55
CA ILE A 544 -9.42 -21.41 11.22
C ILE A 544 -9.95 -20.35 10.27
N ASP A 545 -10.92 -19.56 10.73
CA ASP A 545 -11.48 -18.40 10.01
C ASP A 545 -10.40 -17.31 9.94
N TYR A 546 -9.63 -17.29 8.85
CA TYR A 546 -8.45 -16.42 8.73
C TYR A 546 -8.81 -15.03 8.26
N ASP A 547 -9.89 -14.84 7.51
CA ASP A 547 -10.34 -13.52 7.07
C ASP A 547 -11.38 -12.89 8.01
N GLN A 548 -11.75 -13.58 9.08
CA GLN A 548 -12.67 -13.11 10.12
C GLN A 548 -14.04 -12.75 9.54
N ASP A 549 -14.48 -13.47 8.51
CA ASP A 549 -15.77 -13.27 7.87
C ASP A 549 -16.88 -14.16 8.47
N GLU A 550 -16.55 -14.92 9.51
CA GLU A 550 -17.42 -15.85 10.24
C GLU A 550 -17.92 -17.04 9.38
N THR A 551 -17.30 -17.27 8.22
CA THR A 551 -17.46 -18.48 7.41
C THR A 551 -16.23 -19.39 7.54
N PHE A 552 -16.36 -20.64 7.10
CA PHE A 552 -15.27 -21.61 7.11
C PHE A 552 -15.03 -22.11 5.70
N ASP A 553 -14.22 -21.38 4.96
CA ASP A 553 -14.01 -21.59 3.55
C ASP A 553 -13.07 -22.78 3.24
N PRO A 554 -13.09 -23.31 2.01
CA PRO A 554 -12.25 -24.44 1.63
C PRO A 554 -10.74 -24.20 1.81
N ASP A 555 -10.26 -22.97 1.66
CA ASP A 555 -8.86 -22.56 1.85
C ASP A 555 -8.48 -22.29 3.31
N GLU A 556 -9.46 -22.26 4.21
CA GLU A 556 -9.28 -22.14 5.67
C GLU A 556 -9.15 -23.49 6.38
N LYS A 557 -9.39 -24.58 5.63
CA LYS A 557 -9.27 -25.94 6.13
C LYS A 557 -7.81 -26.32 6.32
N LEU A 558 -7.41 -26.53 7.58
CA LEU A 558 -6.04 -26.96 7.93
C LEU A 558 -5.77 -28.39 7.47
N GLY A 559 -6.78 -29.25 7.53
CA GLY A 559 -6.70 -30.64 7.09
C GLY A 559 -7.84 -31.53 7.58
N GLU A 560 -7.81 -32.79 7.15
CA GLU A 560 -8.76 -33.83 7.53
C GLU A 560 -8.07 -35.20 7.61
N PHE A 561 -8.49 -36.05 8.55
CA PHE A 561 -8.08 -37.45 8.64
C PHE A 561 -9.22 -38.34 9.15
N ALA A 562 -9.11 -39.64 8.90
CA ALA A 562 -10.06 -40.62 9.44
C ALA A 562 -9.39 -41.57 10.43
N THR A 563 -10.07 -41.88 11.53
CA THR A 563 -9.63 -42.92 12.47
C THR A 563 -10.01 -44.31 11.94
N THR A 564 -9.15 -45.29 12.19
CA THR A 564 -9.42 -46.71 11.88
C THR A 564 -9.52 -47.58 13.13
N THR A 565 -9.22 -47.01 14.29
CA THR A 565 -9.31 -47.63 15.60
C THR A 565 -9.84 -46.61 16.61
N PRO A 566 -10.65 -47.03 17.61
CA PRO A 566 -11.07 -46.18 18.71
C PRO A 566 -9.90 -45.44 19.38
N GLY A 567 -10.10 -44.17 19.72
CA GLY A 567 -9.09 -43.32 20.37
C GLY A 567 -7.94 -42.88 19.47
N GLY A 568 -8.05 -43.09 18.16
CA GLY A 568 -7.05 -42.67 17.19
C GLY A 568 -6.80 -41.16 17.24
N SER A 569 -5.56 -40.75 17.03
CA SER A 569 -5.17 -39.33 17.00
C SER A 569 -4.28 -39.05 15.81
N ASN A 570 -4.27 -37.80 15.38
CA ASN A 570 -3.36 -37.32 14.34
C ASN A 570 -2.98 -35.86 14.62
N THR A 571 -1.79 -35.47 14.16
CA THR A 571 -1.33 -34.09 14.19
C THR A 571 -1.39 -33.53 12.77
N ILE A 572 -2.17 -32.46 12.58
CA ILE A 572 -2.30 -31.75 11.31
C ILE A 572 -1.30 -30.59 11.31
N PRO A 573 -0.22 -30.63 10.52
CA PRO A 573 0.67 -29.49 10.37
C PRO A 573 0.02 -28.43 9.47
N PHE A 574 0.21 -27.15 9.81
CA PHE A 574 -0.29 -26.03 9.01
C PHE A 574 0.61 -24.80 9.17
N THR A 575 0.49 -23.86 8.24
CA THR A 575 1.15 -22.55 8.29
C THR A 575 0.06 -21.48 8.35
N VAL A 576 0.21 -20.49 9.24
CA VAL A 576 -0.71 -19.34 9.27
C VAL A 576 -0.46 -18.46 8.03
N PRO A 577 -1.47 -18.17 7.20
CA PRO A 577 -1.29 -17.33 6.01
C PRO A 577 -0.77 -15.93 6.35
N LEU A 578 0.15 -15.39 5.54
CA LEU A 578 0.69 -14.03 5.73
C LEU A 578 -0.38 -12.93 5.62
N ASN A 579 -1.49 -13.21 4.93
CA ASN A 579 -2.63 -12.32 4.74
C ASN A 579 -3.76 -12.51 5.76
N ALA A 580 -3.68 -13.47 6.70
CA ALA A 580 -4.75 -13.75 7.67
C ALA A 580 -5.03 -12.56 8.59
N ASN A 581 -6.26 -12.03 8.68
CA ASN A 581 -6.60 -10.83 9.44
C ASN A 581 -6.13 -10.89 10.91
N LEU A 582 -5.57 -9.78 11.40
CA LEU A 582 -5.04 -9.68 12.77
C LEU A 582 -6.17 -9.62 13.79
N GLY A 583 -5.93 -10.11 15.00
CA GLY A 583 -6.90 -10.07 16.10
C GLY A 583 -7.55 -11.43 16.37
N SER A 584 -8.64 -11.42 17.12
CA SER A 584 -9.31 -12.65 17.55
C SER A 584 -10.16 -13.24 16.42
N THR A 585 -10.12 -14.57 16.29
CA THR A 585 -10.93 -15.36 15.36
C THR A 585 -11.29 -16.72 15.97
N THR A 586 -12.06 -17.54 15.25
CA THR A 586 -12.53 -18.86 15.69
C THR A 586 -11.82 -19.97 14.93
N MET A 587 -11.41 -21.01 15.65
CA MET A 587 -11.02 -22.31 15.09
C MET A 587 -12.14 -23.32 15.33
N ARG A 588 -12.49 -24.09 14.30
CA ARG A 588 -13.48 -25.17 14.40
C ARG A 588 -12.84 -26.52 14.25
N VAL A 589 -13.17 -27.44 15.14
CA VAL A 589 -12.84 -28.87 15.06
C VAL A 589 -14.13 -29.67 14.95
N ARG A 590 -14.20 -30.59 13.98
CA ARG A 590 -15.34 -31.50 13.86
C ARG A 590 -14.89 -32.95 13.81
N GLY A 591 -15.62 -33.83 14.49
CA GLY A 591 -15.49 -35.28 14.42
C GLY A 591 -16.84 -35.90 14.09
N VAL A 592 -16.96 -36.55 12.93
CA VAL A 592 -18.24 -37.12 12.45
C VAL A 592 -18.06 -38.51 11.86
N TYR A 593 -19.11 -39.32 12.01
CA TYR A 593 -19.29 -40.52 11.19
C TYR A 593 -20.04 -40.12 9.91
N ILE A 594 -19.45 -40.42 8.74
CA ILE A 594 -20.07 -40.10 7.44
C ILE A 594 -20.90 -41.30 6.97
N ASP A 595 -22.23 -41.18 7.08
CA ASP A 595 -23.19 -42.19 6.64
C ASP A 595 -23.49 -42.09 5.13
N SER A 596 -24.15 -43.10 4.59
CA SER A 596 -24.50 -43.22 3.17
C SER A 596 -25.42 -42.06 2.72
N GLY A 597 -24.84 -41.12 1.97
CA GLY A 597 -25.55 -39.96 1.41
C GLY A 597 -25.17 -38.63 2.07
N GLU A 598 -24.28 -38.66 3.06
CA GLU A 598 -23.69 -37.46 3.67
C GLU A 598 -22.43 -37.01 2.89
N PRO A 599 -22.10 -35.71 2.91
CA PRO A 599 -20.95 -35.19 2.19
C PRO A 599 -19.63 -35.64 2.84
N GLY A 600 -18.72 -36.13 1.99
CA GLY A 600 -17.29 -36.33 2.28
C GLY A 600 -16.47 -35.67 1.16
N PRO A 601 -15.51 -34.76 1.42
CA PRO A 601 -14.88 -34.41 2.71
C PRO A 601 -15.82 -33.79 3.77
N VAL A 602 -15.43 -33.81 5.05
CA VAL A 602 -16.24 -33.21 6.13
C VAL A 602 -16.49 -31.73 5.84
N ASP A 603 -17.76 -31.32 5.94
CA ASP A 603 -18.26 -29.96 5.74
C ASP A 603 -18.44 -29.25 7.10
N PRO A 604 -18.01 -27.98 7.24
CA PRO A 604 -18.03 -27.28 8.52
C PRO A 604 -19.44 -26.93 9.01
N CYS A 605 -20.44 -26.90 8.12
CA CYS A 605 -21.81 -26.45 8.39
C CYS A 605 -22.89 -27.53 8.20
N PHE A 606 -22.59 -28.65 7.55
CA PHE A 606 -23.56 -29.71 7.30
C PHE A 606 -24.01 -30.40 8.59
N ASN A 607 -25.30 -30.75 8.64
CA ASN A 607 -25.92 -31.48 9.75
C ASN A 607 -25.78 -32.99 9.53
N TYR A 608 -24.85 -33.64 10.24
CA TYR A 608 -24.60 -35.09 10.13
C TYR A 608 -25.52 -35.89 11.05
N ALA A 609 -25.60 -37.20 10.83
CA ALA A 609 -26.34 -38.09 11.72
C ALA A 609 -25.63 -38.28 13.07
N TYR A 610 -24.31 -38.44 13.09
CA TYR A 610 -23.50 -38.69 14.28
C TYR A 610 -22.25 -37.81 14.29
N GLY A 611 -21.84 -37.36 15.48
CA GLY A 611 -20.62 -36.57 15.65
C GLY A 611 -20.75 -35.39 16.60
N GLU A 612 -19.64 -34.67 16.74
CA GLU A 612 -19.47 -33.50 17.58
C GLU A 612 -18.75 -32.37 16.83
N THR A 613 -19.08 -31.12 17.21
CA THR A 613 -18.40 -29.89 16.79
C THR A 613 -17.94 -29.10 18.00
N GLU A 614 -16.69 -28.69 18.01
CA GLU A 614 -16.11 -27.84 19.05
C GLU A 614 -15.48 -26.59 18.40
N ASP A 615 -15.80 -25.41 18.94
CA ASP A 615 -15.20 -24.13 18.52
C ASP A 615 -14.22 -23.60 19.59
N TYR A 616 -13.12 -22.98 19.15
CA TYR A 616 -11.99 -22.56 19.99
C TYR A 616 -11.52 -21.16 19.60
N GLY A 617 -10.94 -20.43 20.57
CA GLY A 617 -10.51 -19.05 20.34
C GLY A 617 -9.08 -19.00 19.81
N ILE A 618 -8.85 -18.28 18.72
CA ILE A 618 -7.52 -18.02 18.20
C ILE A 618 -7.28 -16.52 18.19
N THR A 619 -6.08 -16.07 18.53
CA THR A 619 -5.64 -14.71 18.26
C THR A 619 -4.56 -14.75 17.19
N ILE A 620 -4.82 -14.17 16.03
CA ILE A 620 -3.83 -13.97 14.97
C ILE A 620 -3.02 -12.72 15.31
N ALA A 621 -1.78 -12.95 15.72
CA ALA A 621 -0.79 -11.91 15.90
C ALA A 621 -0.14 -11.54 14.55
N PRO A 622 0.48 -10.35 14.44
CA PRO A 622 1.41 -10.05 13.37
C PRO A 622 2.43 -11.17 13.19
N GLU A 623 3.11 -11.18 12.05
CA GLU A 623 4.30 -12.03 11.92
C GLU A 623 5.23 -11.71 13.09
N MET A 624 5.57 -12.74 13.87
CA MET A 624 6.56 -12.59 14.92
C MET A 624 7.91 -12.53 14.23
N VAL A 625 8.29 -11.32 13.83
CA VAL A 625 9.68 -11.02 13.51
C VAL A 625 10.39 -10.96 14.86
N GLY A 626 10.79 -12.13 15.36
CA GLY A 626 11.87 -12.19 16.32
C GLY A 626 13.16 -12.32 15.54
N TYR A 627 14.26 -11.78 16.06
CA TYR A 627 15.58 -11.99 15.47
C TYR A 627 15.75 -13.48 15.13
N CYS A 628 16.04 -13.78 13.87
CA CYS A 628 16.29 -15.13 13.41
C CYS A 628 17.32 -15.81 14.34
N VAL A 629 17.10 -17.06 14.74
CA VAL A 629 18.08 -17.81 15.54
C VAL A 629 18.84 -18.75 14.61
N PRO A 630 20.03 -18.36 14.11
CA PRO A 630 20.77 -19.20 13.18
C PRO A 630 21.28 -20.46 13.90
N SER A 631 21.34 -21.57 13.18
CA SER A 631 21.93 -22.81 13.68
C SER A 631 23.27 -23.11 12.99
N SER A 632 24.13 -23.87 13.65
CA SER A 632 25.36 -24.42 13.05
C SER A 632 25.31 -25.94 13.15
N LEU A 633 25.29 -26.66 12.02
CA LEU A 633 25.00 -28.10 12.01
C LEU A 633 26.00 -28.94 12.82
N ASN A 634 27.27 -28.57 12.79
CA ASN A 634 28.35 -29.24 13.52
C ASN A 634 28.86 -28.42 14.71
N GLY A 635 28.22 -27.27 15.02
CA GLY A 635 28.60 -26.45 16.17
C GLY A 635 29.99 -25.84 16.04
N THR A 636 30.68 -25.74 17.18
CA THR A 636 32.04 -25.20 17.33
C THR A 636 33.11 -26.29 17.44
N SER A 637 32.82 -27.53 17.00
CA SER A 637 33.62 -28.72 17.30
C SER A 637 35.07 -28.68 16.77
N ASP A 638 35.33 -27.89 15.74
CA ASP A 638 36.64 -27.81 15.08
C ASP A 638 37.43 -26.54 15.47
N GLY A 639 36.91 -25.75 16.41
CA GLY A 639 37.54 -24.51 16.89
C GLY A 639 36.99 -23.23 16.27
N ASP A 640 35.92 -23.33 15.48
CA ASP A 640 35.22 -22.23 14.80
C ASP A 640 34.24 -21.53 15.77
N PHE A 641 34.77 -20.84 16.77
CA PHE A 641 34.00 -20.15 17.81
C PHE A 641 34.45 -18.70 17.99
N ILE A 642 33.67 -17.90 18.69
CA ILE A 642 34.00 -16.53 19.07
C ILE A 642 34.70 -16.58 20.43
N ASN A 643 36.00 -16.28 20.47
CA ASN A 643 36.75 -16.31 21.73
C ASN A 643 36.52 -15.05 22.57
N SER A 644 36.36 -13.88 21.94
CA SER A 644 35.96 -12.67 22.67
C SER A 644 35.32 -11.60 21.78
N VAL A 645 34.45 -10.80 22.40
CA VAL A 645 33.85 -9.60 21.82
C VAL A 645 34.02 -8.43 22.80
N THR A 646 34.62 -7.34 22.33
CA THR A 646 34.74 -6.10 23.11
C THR A 646 34.28 -4.87 22.31
N MET A 647 33.39 -4.07 22.90
CA MET A 647 32.88 -2.81 22.33
C MET A 647 32.27 -1.94 23.42
N GLY A 648 32.86 -0.77 23.68
CA GLY A 648 32.42 0.11 24.76
C GLY A 648 32.42 -0.61 26.12
N ASN A 649 31.24 -0.79 26.72
CA ASN A 649 31.08 -1.53 27.98
C ASN A 649 30.94 -3.06 27.80
N ILE A 650 30.75 -3.55 26.58
CA ILE A 650 30.73 -4.99 26.30
C ILE A 650 32.16 -5.51 26.42
N ALA A 651 32.37 -6.50 27.30
CA ALA A 651 33.64 -7.19 27.49
C ALA A 651 33.38 -8.68 27.78
N ASN A 652 33.02 -9.44 26.74
CA ASN A 652 32.84 -10.89 26.84
C ASN A 652 34.15 -11.57 26.43
N LEU A 653 34.95 -12.00 27.40
CA LEU A 653 36.32 -12.46 27.20
C LEU A 653 36.45 -13.96 27.47
N ASN A 654 37.08 -14.69 26.55
CA ASN A 654 37.28 -16.14 26.62
C ASN A 654 35.94 -16.89 26.75
N SER A 655 34.96 -16.50 25.94
CA SER A 655 33.60 -17.07 25.95
C SER A 655 33.49 -18.37 25.18
N GLY A 656 34.18 -18.47 24.04
CA GLY A 656 34.09 -19.62 23.15
C GLY A 656 34.95 -20.82 23.55
N GLY A 657 34.60 -21.97 22.97
CA GLY A 657 35.31 -23.22 23.14
C GLY A 657 34.78 -24.32 22.22
N VAL A 658 35.57 -25.38 22.07
CA VAL A 658 35.17 -26.60 21.36
C VAL A 658 33.98 -27.26 22.07
N ASP A 659 32.99 -27.69 21.29
CA ASP A 659 31.71 -28.26 21.76
C ASP A 659 30.90 -27.26 22.64
N GLY A 660 31.09 -25.96 22.41
CA GLY A 660 30.32 -24.87 23.02
C GLY A 660 28.92 -24.69 22.42
N PRO A 661 28.11 -23.77 22.97
CA PRO A 661 26.83 -23.42 22.38
C PRO A 661 27.03 -22.79 20.99
N SER A 662 26.19 -23.18 20.02
CA SER A 662 26.19 -22.58 18.68
C SER A 662 25.54 -21.19 18.64
N TYR A 663 24.68 -20.90 19.61
CA TYR A 663 23.98 -19.63 19.74
C TYR A 663 23.88 -19.23 21.22
N SER A 664 24.26 -17.98 21.52
CA SER A 664 24.18 -17.39 22.85
C SER A 664 23.51 -16.00 22.79
N ASP A 665 22.35 -15.85 23.44
CA ASP A 665 21.72 -14.53 23.61
C ASP A 665 22.19 -13.89 24.93
N LEU A 666 23.06 -12.88 24.80
CA LEU A 666 23.62 -12.08 25.89
C LEU A 666 23.02 -10.68 25.95
N SER A 667 21.97 -10.40 25.16
CA SER A 667 21.44 -9.04 24.93
C SER A 667 20.96 -8.33 26.20
N MET A 668 20.54 -9.09 27.22
CA MET A 668 20.10 -8.55 28.51
C MET A 668 21.21 -8.41 29.55
N THR A 669 22.40 -8.97 29.30
CA THR A 669 23.48 -9.08 30.29
C THR A 669 24.75 -8.31 29.89
N HIS A 670 24.96 -8.12 28.59
CA HIS A 670 26.11 -7.42 28.03
C HIS A 670 25.60 -6.30 27.12
N ILE A 671 25.57 -5.08 27.67
CA ILE A 671 24.98 -3.91 27.04
C ILE A 671 26.00 -2.76 27.00
N THR A 672 26.06 -2.04 25.87
CA THR A 672 26.78 -0.77 25.77
C THR A 672 25.90 0.33 25.21
N ASN A 673 26.25 1.58 25.49
CA ASN A 673 25.60 2.74 24.87
C ASN A 673 26.34 3.13 23.58
N LEU A 674 25.57 3.56 22.59
CA LEU A 674 26.04 4.07 21.31
C LEU A 674 25.44 5.45 21.05
N LEU A 675 26.25 6.37 20.51
CA LEU A 675 25.80 7.70 20.12
C LEU A 675 25.54 7.74 18.61
N ARG A 676 24.38 8.26 18.20
CA ARG A 676 24.11 8.54 16.78
C ARG A 676 25.19 9.45 16.19
N GLY A 677 25.63 9.14 14.97
CA GLY A 677 26.74 9.82 14.29
C GLY A 677 28.12 9.53 14.89
N GLY A 678 28.22 8.77 15.98
CA GLY A 678 29.47 8.43 16.64
C GLY A 678 30.24 7.34 15.91
N GLU A 679 31.56 7.48 15.83
CA GLU A 679 32.49 6.45 15.36
C GLU A 679 32.83 5.48 16.50
N MET A 680 32.79 4.18 16.22
CA MET A 680 33.03 3.11 17.17
C MET A 680 33.89 1.99 16.56
N SER A 681 34.53 1.22 17.44
CA SER A 681 35.30 0.03 17.07
C SER A 681 34.80 -1.19 17.83
N LEU A 682 34.49 -2.25 17.09
CA LEU A 682 34.18 -3.58 17.60
C LEU A 682 35.39 -4.48 17.41
N GLU A 683 35.94 -5.03 18.49
CA GLU A 683 37.04 -6.01 18.42
C GLU A 683 36.47 -7.42 18.66
N VAL A 684 36.79 -8.34 17.75
CA VAL A 684 36.36 -9.75 17.81
C VAL A 684 37.59 -10.64 17.69
N GLN A 685 37.81 -11.52 18.67
CA GLN A 685 38.84 -12.55 18.60
C GLN A 685 38.22 -13.88 18.19
N GLY A 686 38.73 -14.46 17.12
CA GLY A 686 38.31 -15.79 16.66
C GLY A 686 38.87 -16.93 17.52
N GLY A 687 38.34 -18.13 17.31
CA GLY A 687 38.73 -19.35 18.00
C GLY A 687 40.07 -19.93 17.54
N ASP A 688 40.35 -21.18 17.92
CA ASP A 688 41.65 -21.81 17.70
C ASP A 688 41.90 -22.29 16.24
N TYR A 689 40.89 -22.17 15.37
CA TYR A 689 40.94 -22.57 13.97
C TYR A 689 40.90 -21.38 13.00
N ALA A 690 41.38 -21.59 11.78
CA ALA A 690 41.37 -20.61 10.69
C ALA A 690 41.52 -21.33 9.34
N PRO A 691 40.97 -20.81 8.24
CA PRO A 691 40.33 -19.50 8.13
C PRO A 691 38.84 -19.50 8.48
N ASP A 692 38.43 -18.55 9.33
CA ASP A 692 37.01 -18.33 9.67
C ASP A 692 36.61 -16.89 9.33
N ALA A 693 35.38 -16.72 8.86
CA ALA A 693 34.79 -15.42 8.57
C ALA A 693 33.99 -14.92 9.78
N TYR A 694 34.22 -13.66 10.16
CA TYR A 694 33.53 -12.99 11.25
C TYR A 694 32.81 -11.77 10.72
N ALA A 695 31.56 -11.58 11.14
CA ALA A 695 30.72 -10.46 10.71
C ALA A 695 29.82 -9.98 11.86
N ALA A 696 29.43 -8.71 11.80
CA ALA A 696 28.55 -8.12 12.81
C ALA A 696 27.49 -7.18 12.22
N TRP A 697 26.36 -7.07 12.91
CA TRP A 697 25.20 -6.24 12.56
C TRP A 697 24.62 -5.54 13.78
N ILE A 698 24.01 -4.37 13.59
CA ILE A 698 23.15 -3.71 14.58
C ILE A 698 21.82 -3.37 13.92
N ASP A 699 20.73 -3.84 14.50
CA ASP A 699 19.37 -3.52 14.08
C ASP A 699 19.07 -2.05 14.45
N TYR A 700 19.27 -1.16 13.49
CA TYR A 700 19.21 0.29 13.68
C TYR A 700 17.79 0.84 13.62
N ASP A 701 16.88 0.17 12.92
CA ASP A 701 15.48 0.59 12.79
C ASP A 701 14.51 -0.17 13.71
N GLN A 702 15.05 -1.09 14.53
CA GLN A 702 14.34 -1.84 15.57
C GLN A 702 13.18 -2.67 15.00
N ASP A 703 13.33 -3.17 13.77
CA ASP A 703 12.34 -4.01 13.12
C ASP A 703 12.53 -5.52 13.38
N GLU A 704 13.55 -5.87 14.17
CA GLU A 704 13.96 -7.23 14.56
C GLU A 704 14.48 -8.10 13.40
N VAL A 705 14.84 -7.48 12.27
CA VAL A 705 15.57 -8.07 11.15
C VAL A 705 17.02 -7.57 11.17
N PHE A 706 17.94 -8.30 10.52
CA PHE A 706 19.28 -7.79 10.24
C PHE A 706 19.46 -7.68 8.73
N GLU A 707 19.33 -6.48 8.16
CA GLU A 707 19.49 -6.34 6.71
C GLU A 707 20.92 -6.01 6.28
N ALA A 708 21.14 -6.01 4.96
CA ALA A 708 22.45 -5.69 4.39
C ALA A 708 22.92 -4.26 4.74
N SER A 709 22.00 -3.32 4.94
CA SER A 709 22.27 -1.94 5.37
C SER A 709 22.80 -1.83 6.80
N GLU A 710 22.59 -2.85 7.61
CA GLU A 710 22.87 -2.87 9.05
C GLU A 710 24.16 -3.60 9.40
N LYS A 711 24.80 -4.19 8.39
CA LYS A 711 26.07 -4.87 8.54
C LYS A 711 27.18 -3.86 8.84
N LEU A 712 27.81 -4.01 10.00
CA LEU A 712 28.93 -3.17 10.43
C LEU A 712 30.20 -3.46 9.62
N GLY A 713 30.39 -4.72 9.23
CA GLY A 713 31.53 -5.19 8.46
C GLY A 713 31.80 -6.68 8.63
N GLU A 714 32.82 -7.18 7.95
CA GLU A 714 33.30 -8.55 8.06
C GLU A 714 34.82 -8.65 7.84
N PHE A 715 35.44 -9.69 8.40
CA PHE A 715 36.85 -10.03 8.16
C PHE A 715 37.05 -11.55 8.20
N VAL A 716 38.17 -12.03 7.67
CA VAL A 716 38.55 -13.46 7.69
C VAL A 716 39.85 -13.63 8.44
N THR A 717 39.90 -14.55 9.39
CA THR A 717 41.13 -14.86 10.12
C THR A 717 42.10 -15.67 9.26
N SER A 718 43.39 -15.40 9.43
CA SER A 718 44.51 -16.09 8.80
C SER A 718 45.24 -17.05 9.75
N SER A 719 44.96 -16.93 11.04
CA SER A 719 45.49 -17.77 12.11
C SER A 719 44.50 -17.89 13.28
N GLY A 720 44.54 -19.00 14.02
CA GLY A 720 43.72 -19.15 15.22
C GLY A 720 44.08 -18.12 16.30
N ASN A 721 43.10 -17.70 17.08
CA ASN A 721 43.15 -16.62 18.08
C ASN A 721 43.45 -15.24 17.52
N GLU A 722 43.31 -15.04 16.21
CA GLU A 722 43.48 -13.73 15.59
C GLU A 722 42.32 -12.80 15.96
N THR A 723 42.65 -11.54 16.25
CA THR A 723 41.69 -10.47 16.55
C THR A 723 41.50 -9.60 15.32
N GLY A 724 40.26 -9.48 14.87
CA GLY A 724 39.85 -8.49 13.88
C GLY A 724 39.17 -7.28 14.53
N ILE A 725 39.20 -6.16 13.82
CA ILE A 725 38.58 -4.90 14.25
C ILE A 725 37.63 -4.44 13.14
N ILE A 726 36.37 -4.24 13.50
CA ILE A 726 35.34 -3.65 12.63
C ILE A 726 35.15 -2.19 13.09
N LEU A 727 35.44 -1.26 12.18
CA LEU A 727 35.22 0.17 12.38
C LEU A 727 33.90 0.57 11.72
N PHE A 728 33.03 1.26 12.45
CA PHE A 728 31.73 1.69 11.95
C PHE A 728 31.30 3.02 12.55
N THR A 729 30.33 3.66 11.90
CA THR A 729 29.67 4.89 12.38
C THR A 729 28.20 4.57 12.58
N VAL A 730 27.64 4.94 13.74
CA VAL A 730 26.20 4.76 14.01
C VAL A 730 25.41 5.73 13.11
N PRO A 731 24.46 5.26 12.27
CA PRO A 731 23.67 6.14 11.41
C PRO A 731 22.92 7.23 12.18
N GLU A 732 22.80 8.41 11.58
CA GLU A 732 21.99 9.52 12.14
C GLU A 732 20.49 9.19 12.16
N SER A 733 20.06 8.27 11.29
CA SER A 733 18.69 7.79 11.17
C SER A 733 18.29 6.72 12.18
N SER A 734 19.23 6.14 12.95
CA SER A 734 18.93 5.01 13.85
C SER A 734 17.88 5.37 14.91
N LEU A 735 16.93 4.48 15.19
CA LEU A 735 15.94 4.71 16.25
C LEU A 735 16.60 4.77 17.64
N LEU A 736 16.03 5.56 18.55
CA LEU A 736 16.53 5.65 19.93
C LEU A 736 16.08 4.44 20.75
N GLY A 737 16.86 4.10 21.76
CA GLY A 737 16.53 3.06 22.72
C GLY A 737 17.36 1.79 22.52
N THR A 738 16.96 0.74 23.22
CA THR A 738 17.65 -0.55 23.23
C THR A 738 17.31 -1.36 21.99
N THR A 739 18.32 -1.87 21.32
CA THR A 739 18.23 -2.79 20.18
C THR A 739 19.33 -3.86 20.28
N ARG A 740 19.41 -4.76 19.30
CA ARG A 740 20.33 -5.90 19.29
C ARG A 740 21.51 -5.68 18.34
N MET A 741 22.67 -6.12 18.79
CA MET A 741 23.85 -6.35 17.96
C MET A 741 24.08 -7.85 17.83
N ARG A 742 24.36 -8.34 16.62
CA ARG A 742 24.75 -9.73 16.36
C ARG A 742 26.20 -9.82 15.93
N VAL A 743 26.94 -10.79 16.48
CA VAL A 743 28.28 -11.16 16.04
C VAL A 743 28.29 -12.64 15.66
N ARG A 744 28.80 -12.95 14.47
CA ARG A 744 28.92 -14.32 13.96
C ARG A 744 30.36 -14.64 13.62
N GLY A 745 30.79 -15.86 13.93
CA GLY A 745 32.03 -16.47 13.47
C GLY A 745 31.71 -17.81 12.82
N VAL A 746 32.04 -17.98 11.53
CA VAL A 746 31.68 -19.18 10.76
C VAL A 746 32.82 -19.63 9.84
N TYR A 747 32.92 -20.93 9.62
CA TYR A 747 33.78 -21.49 8.57
C TYR A 747 32.98 -21.64 7.27
N LEU A 748 33.44 -21.00 6.19
CA LEU A 748 32.74 -20.97 4.90
C LEU A 748 33.10 -22.17 3.99
N ASN A 749 32.11 -23.01 3.68
CA ASN A 749 32.21 -24.13 2.73
C ASN A 749 31.79 -23.76 1.30
N THR A 750 32.06 -24.65 0.34
CA THR A 750 31.81 -24.48 -1.11
C THR A 750 30.35 -24.22 -1.56
N ASN A 751 29.37 -24.13 -0.67
CA ASN A 751 27.96 -23.84 -0.99
C ASN A 751 27.26 -23.00 0.10
N GLU A 752 28.03 -22.22 0.88
CA GLU A 752 27.49 -21.37 1.93
C GLU A 752 27.56 -19.89 1.50
N PRO A 753 26.66 -19.02 1.98
CA PRO A 753 26.65 -17.61 1.59
C PRO A 753 27.94 -16.89 2.00
N ASP A 754 28.53 -16.19 1.02
CA ASP A 754 29.66 -15.26 1.14
C ASP A 754 29.29 -13.98 0.36
N PRO A 755 29.08 -12.83 1.02
CA PRO A 755 29.43 -12.49 2.40
C PRO A 755 28.57 -13.20 3.47
N VAL A 756 29.04 -13.23 4.73
CA VAL A 756 28.34 -13.92 5.83
C VAL A 756 26.94 -13.35 6.01
N ASP A 757 25.94 -14.22 6.16
CA ASP A 757 24.52 -13.91 6.34
C ASP A 757 24.13 -14.00 7.83
N PRO A 758 23.30 -13.10 8.37
CA PRO A 758 22.96 -13.06 9.79
C PRO A 758 22.02 -14.18 10.27
N CYS A 759 21.31 -14.85 9.35
CA CYS A 759 20.25 -15.83 9.62
C CYS A 759 20.53 -17.23 9.06
N PHE A 760 21.46 -17.36 8.11
CA PHE A 760 21.77 -18.62 7.46
C PHE A 760 22.34 -19.66 8.45
N SER A 761 21.97 -20.92 8.25
CA SER A 761 22.47 -22.04 9.05
C SER A 761 23.72 -22.65 8.43
N TYR A 762 24.89 -22.30 8.98
CA TYR A 762 26.20 -22.73 8.48
C TYR A 762 26.58 -24.13 8.96
N GLY A 763 27.57 -24.76 8.32
CA GLY A 763 28.10 -26.04 8.74
C GLY A 763 28.79 -25.98 10.11
N PHE A 764 29.63 -24.97 10.34
CA PHE A 764 30.42 -24.78 11.57
C PHE A 764 30.42 -23.30 11.95
N GLY A 765 30.41 -23.00 13.25
CA GLY A 765 30.45 -21.63 13.75
C GLY A 765 29.71 -21.40 15.06
N GLU A 766 29.76 -20.15 15.50
CA GLU A 766 29.06 -19.63 16.68
C GLU A 766 28.38 -18.28 16.35
N THR A 767 27.30 -17.99 17.05
CA THR A 767 26.60 -16.70 17.02
C THR A 767 26.34 -16.19 18.43
N GLU A 768 26.71 -14.94 18.69
CA GLU A 768 26.46 -14.27 19.96
C GLU A 768 25.67 -12.97 19.72
N ASP A 769 24.57 -12.79 20.46
CA ASP A 769 23.74 -11.57 20.42
C ASP A 769 23.99 -10.70 21.68
N TYR A 770 24.11 -9.40 21.49
CA TYR A 770 24.44 -8.40 22.50
C TYR A 770 23.43 -7.25 22.50
N GLY A 771 23.33 -6.52 23.60
CA GLY A 771 22.44 -5.37 23.72
C GLY A 771 23.19 -4.09 23.39
N VAL A 772 22.56 -3.19 22.64
CA VAL A 772 23.07 -1.83 22.43
C VAL A 772 21.96 -0.82 22.70
N ASN A 773 22.27 0.25 23.42
CA ASN A 773 21.33 1.33 23.68
C ASN A 773 21.75 2.56 22.87
N ILE A 774 20.98 2.89 21.84
CA ILE A 774 21.22 4.02 20.96
C ILE A 774 20.62 5.28 21.60
N GLU A 775 21.48 6.24 21.91
CA GLU A 775 21.09 7.50 22.49
C GLU A 775 21.52 8.67 21.62
N ILE A 776 20.71 9.74 21.63
CA ILE A 776 21.16 11.04 21.16
C ILE A 776 21.92 11.72 22.28
N ASN A 777 22.93 12.48 21.91
CA ASN A 777 23.64 13.30 22.87
C ASN A 777 22.69 14.36 23.47
N THR A 778 22.16 14.11 24.67
CA THR A 778 21.35 15.08 25.44
C THR A 778 22.21 15.86 26.44
N GLY A 779 23.53 15.66 26.43
CA GLY A 779 24.49 16.36 27.26
C GLY A 779 25.46 17.21 26.43
N ILE A 780 25.60 18.47 26.83
CA ILE A 780 26.82 19.24 26.56
C ILE A 780 28.00 18.40 27.05
N GLY A 781 28.79 17.84 26.13
CA GLY A 781 30.00 17.10 26.45
C GLY A 781 30.96 18.01 27.22
N ALA A 782 31.19 17.69 28.48
CA ALA A 782 32.21 18.34 29.29
C ALA A 782 33.58 18.12 28.62
N MET A 783 34.38 19.19 28.56
CA MET A 783 35.78 19.18 28.15
C MET A 783 36.55 18.12 28.96
N ALA A 784 36.80 16.96 28.37
CA ALA A 784 37.88 16.09 28.82
C ALA A 784 39.21 16.74 28.38
N GLY A 785 39.70 17.72 29.16
CA GLY A 785 41.11 18.15 29.09
C GLY A 785 41.44 19.64 29.18
N SER A 786 40.49 20.58 29.19
CA SER A 786 40.80 21.98 29.56
C SER A 786 39.57 22.67 30.18
N THR A 787 39.66 22.99 31.46
CA THR A 787 38.63 23.72 32.19
C THR A 787 38.61 25.18 31.75
N VAL A 788 37.63 25.58 30.95
CA VAL A 788 37.34 27.00 30.74
C VAL A 788 36.86 27.58 32.06
N SER A 789 37.53 28.60 32.58
CA SER A 789 37.14 29.30 33.81
C SER A 789 36.89 30.78 33.54
N LEU A 790 35.94 31.37 34.25
CA LEU A 790 35.62 32.79 34.11
C LEU A 790 35.64 33.52 35.45
N TYR A 791 36.15 34.75 35.44
CA TYR A 791 36.24 35.58 36.64
C TYR A 791 36.38 37.07 36.29
N PRO A 792 35.94 37.99 37.17
CA PRO A 792 35.09 37.73 38.34
C PRO A 792 33.65 37.40 37.94
N ASN A 793 32.96 36.58 38.75
CA ASN A 793 31.53 36.34 38.66
C ASN A 793 30.93 36.28 40.07
N PRO A 794 30.05 37.22 40.47
CA PRO A 794 29.47 38.31 39.66
C PRO A 794 30.48 39.35 39.15
N THR A 795 30.20 39.98 38.01
CA THR A 795 31.03 41.03 37.40
C THR A 795 30.32 42.39 37.39
N ASN A 796 31.07 43.50 37.30
CA ASN A 796 30.52 44.84 37.05
C ASN A 796 30.48 45.23 35.57
N GLY A 797 31.01 44.39 34.69
CA GLY A 797 31.07 44.67 33.25
C GLY A 797 32.20 43.92 32.56
N ILE A 798 33.33 43.66 33.23
CA ILE A 798 34.48 43.00 32.60
C ILE A 798 34.59 41.55 33.08
N VAL A 799 34.65 40.60 32.15
CA VAL A 799 34.79 39.16 32.42
C VAL A 799 36.04 38.63 31.74
N HIS A 800 36.91 37.97 32.49
CA HIS A 800 38.06 37.25 31.95
C HIS A 800 37.71 35.79 31.77
N LEU A 801 38.05 35.22 30.61
CA LEU A 801 37.98 33.80 30.31
C LEU A 801 39.39 33.26 30.22
N ASP A 802 39.66 32.21 30.97
CA ASP A 802 40.85 31.36 30.85
C ASP A 802 40.44 30.08 30.14
N LEU A 803 41.01 29.83 28.96
CA LEU A 803 40.67 28.73 28.05
C LEU A 803 41.64 27.55 28.17
N GLY A 804 42.64 27.65 29.05
CA GLY A 804 43.60 26.58 29.37
C GLY A 804 44.64 26.25 28.29
N SER A 805 44.47 26.66 27.04
CA SER A 805 45.46 26.49 25.96
C SER A 805 45.19 27.42 24.76
N THR A 806 46.23 27.78 24.00
CA THR A 806 46.10 28.70 22.87
C THR A 806 45.45 27.99 21.67
N GLY A 807 44.32 28.49 21.18
CA GLY A 807 43.60 27.90 20.05
C GLY A 807 42.57 28.82 19.41
N SER A 808 42.07 28.45 18.23
CA SER A 808 40.96 29.15 17.58
C SER A 808 39.69 28.93 18.39
N VAL A 809 39.06 30.00 18.84
CA VAL A 809 37.88 29.97 19.69
C VAL A 809 36.87 30.99 19.19
N MET A 810 35.60 30.60 19.18
CA MET A 810 34.45 31.46 18.93
C MET A 810 33.74 31.66 20.28
N VAL A 811 33.41 32.90 20.62
CA VAL A 811 32.74 33.25 21.87
C VAL A 811 31.48 34.03 21.55
N ASP A 812 30.35 33.49 21.97
CA ASP A 812 29.05 34.14 21.94
C ASP A 812 28.61 34.49 23.36
N VAL A 813 27.99 35.66 23.53
CA VAL A 813 27.33 36.05 24.78
C VAL A 813 25.85 36.25 24.49
N PHE A 814 24.98 35.60 25.26
CA PHE A 814 23.53 35.72 25.15
C PHE A 814 22.95 36.34 26.41
N ASP A 815 21.90 37.15 26.26
CA ASP A 815 21.07 37.55 27.40
C ASP A 815 20.12 36.44 27.86
N ALA A 816 19.40 36.66 28.96
CA ALA A 816 18.46 35.69 29.52
C ALA A 816 17.26 35.35 28.61
N GLN A 817 17.07 36.08 27.49
CA GLN A 817 16.05 35.80 26.47
C GLN A 817 16.65 35.09 25.24
N GLY A 818 17.94 34.76 25.26
CA GLY A 818 18.63 34.07 24.16
C GLY A 818 19.09 35.00 23.03
N ARG A 819 19.02 36.33 23.20
CA ARG A 819 19.51 37.28 22.17
C ARG A 819 21.03 37.38 22.27
N SER A 820 21.72 37.28 21.13
CA SER A 820 23.17 37.48 21.06
C SER A 820 23.54 38.94 21.32
N ILE A 821 24.42 39.15 22.30
CA ILE A 821 24.94 40.43 22.78
C ILE A 821 26.36 40.68 22.24
N LEU A 822 27.14 39.61 22.10
CA LEU A 822 28.50 39.65 21.60
C LEU A 822 28.81 38.35 20.86
N HIS A 823 29.48 38.47 19.72
CA HIS A 823 30.02 37.35 18.95
C HIS A 823 31.44 37.73 18.53
N ASP A 824 32.43 36.94 18.91
CA ASP A 824 33.84 37.19 18.60
C ASP A 824 34.57 35.88 18.30
N GLN A 825 35.54 35.93 17.40
CA GLN A 825 36.37 34.78 17.05
C GLN A 825 37.84 35.17 17.15
N GLN A 826 38.57 34.52 18.05
CA GLN A 826 39.95 34.84 18.39
C GLN A 826 40.81 33.59 18.42
N ARG A 827 42.13 33.75 18.31
CA ARG A 827 43.09 32.66 18.55
C ARG A 827 43.92 32.95 19.79
N THR A 828 43.44 32.51 20.95
CA THR A 828 44.01 32.89 22.25
C THR A 828 43.84 31.78 23.29
N ASP A 829 44.56 31.86 24.41
CA ASP A 829 44.35 31.07 25.63
C ASP A 829 43.64 31.87 26.74
N HIS A 830 43.64 33.20 26.64
CA HIS A 830 42.92 34.11 27.53
C HIS A 830 42.14 35.16 26.73
N LEU A 831 40.90 35.42 27.15
CA LEU A 831 40.05 36.45 26.54
C LEU A 831 39.46 37.37 27.62
N THR A 832 39.30 38.65 27.31
CA THR A 832 38.58 39.60 28.17
C THR A 832 37.36 40.11 27.41
N LEU A 833 36.17 39.90 27.98
CA LEU A 833 34.90 40.37 27.46
C LEU A 833 34.48 41.64 28.21
N ASP A 834 34.08 42.65 27.46
CA ASP A 834 33.51 43.89 27.98
C ASP A 834 31.99 43.92 27.77
N LEU A 835 31.26 43.81 28.87
CA LEU A 835 29.82 43.84 29.00
C LEU A 835 29.35 45.12 29.73
N ALA A 836 30.20 46.15 29.90
CA ALA A 836 29.87 47.35 30.67
C ALA A 836 28.66 48.15 30.11
N GLY A 837 28.27 47.92 28.85
CA GLY A 837 27.07 48.50 28.23
C GLY A 837 25.79 47.66 28.39
N ALA A 838 25.87 46.46 28.96
CA ALA A 838 24.73 45.55 29.11
C ALA A 838 23.95 45.82 30.43
N ALA A 839 22.66 45.47 30.45
CA ALA A 839 21.81 45.66 31.62
C ALA A 839 22.16 44.68 32.75
N SER A 840 21.91 45.03 34.01
CA SER A 840 22.12 44.07 35.11
C SER A 840 21.25 42.82 34.94
N GLY A 841 21.84 41.63 35.01
CA GLY A 841 21.14 40.38 34.76
C GLY A 841 22.07 39.18 34.58
N ALA A 842 21.48 38.00 34.35
CA ALA A 842 22.23 36.80 34.02
C ALA A 842 22.48 36.71 32.50
N TYR A 843 23.71 36.39 32.13
CA TYR A 843 24.15 36.20 30.75
C TYR A 843 24.76 34.81 30.59
N MET A 844 24.63 34.24 29.40
CA MET A 844 25.23 32.96 29.03
C MET A 844 26.36 33.20 28.04
N ILE A 845 27.58 32.82 28.42
CA ILE A 845 28.76 32.87 27.56
C ILE A 845 28.98 31.48 26.98
N ARG A 846 28.81 31.34 25.67
CA ARG A 846 29.09 30.13 24.90
C ARG A 846 30.46 30.26 24.25
N VAL A 847 31.31 29.27 24.45
CA VAL A 847 32.69 29.21 23.94
C VAL A 847 32.77 27.96 23.07
N GLN A 848 32.97 28.14 21.77
CA GLN A 848 33.10 27.07 20.79
C GLN A 848 34.55 26.97 20.29
N ARG A 849 35.08 25.75 20.25
CA ARG A 849 36.37 25.42 19.64
C ARG A 849 36.19 24.16 18.81
N GLU A 850 36.36 24.28 17.49
CA GLU A 850 36.05 23.20 16.54
C GLU A 850 34.60 22.73 16.74
N GLU A 851 34.37 21.46 17.05
CA GLU A 851 33.05 20.87 17.33
C GLU A 851 32.65 20.93 18.81
N VAL A 852 33.51 21.47 19.68
CA VAL A 852 33.30 21.47 21.13
C VAL A 852 32.76 22.81 21.62
N ILE A 853 31.66 22.78 22.38
CA ILE A 853 30.99 23.98 22.90
C ILE A 853 30.89 23.90 24.44
N SER A 854 31.44 24.90 25.14
CA SER A 854 31.24 25.10 26.59
C SER A 854 30.32 26.30 26.83
N THR A 855 29.42 26.22 27.79
CA THR A 855 28.54 27.36 28.16
C THR A 855 28.65 27.66 29.64
N HIS A 856 28.83 28.93 29.98
CA HIS A 856 28.94 29.38 31.36
C HIS A 856 28.02 30.56 31.64
N ARG A 857 27.41 30.56 32.82
CA ARG A 857 26.61 31.68 33.31
C ARG A 857 27.50 32.74 33.97
N VAL A 858 27.27 34.00 33.65
CA VAL A 858 27.83 35.16 34.36
C VAL A 858 26.72 36.11 34.82
N ASP A 859 26.81 36.56 36.07
CA ASP A 859 25.88 37.53 36.63
C ASP A 859 26.50 38.94 36.57
N LEU A 860 25.87 39.85 35.83
CA LEU A 860 26.27 41.25 35.72
C LEU A 860 25.53 42.10 36.76
N ILE A 861 26.29 42.73 37.66
CA ILE A 861 25.78 43.61 38.72
C ILE A 861 26.25 45.05 38.48
N GLN A 862 25.32 45.99 38.34
CA GLN A 862 25.68 47.41 38.33
C GLN A 862 26.06 47.84 39.75
N MET A 863 27.26 48.40 39.92
CA MET A 863 27.57 49.15 41.13
C MET A 863 26.88 50.51 41.02
N ASN A 864 25.95 50.79 41.94
CA ASN A 864 25.44 52.14 42.14
C ASN A 864 26.55 53.11 42.58
#